data_AF-A0A6G3R2R1-F1
#
_entry.id   AF-A0A6G3R2R1-F1
#
_cell.length_a   1.000
_cell.length_b   1.000
_cell.length_c   1.000
_cell.angle_alpha   90.00
_cell.angle_beta   90.00
_cell.angle_gamma   90.00
#
_symmetry.space_group_name_H-M   'P 1'
#
loop_
_entity.id
_entity.type
_entity.pdbx_description
1 polymer ?
#
loop_
_entity_poly.entity_id
_entity_poly.type
_entity_poly.pdbx_seq_one_letter_code
_entity_poly.pdbx_strand_id
1 'polypeptide(L)'
;MVSEARSEGRGEGRGTCQRPDCVGTYEDVGGGELYCDTCGLAPVVSPTGSVASPPTGVTVGGRDSRGSSGSGRSARTSSQSSRSRRSVSGRLSRSLSGASSGRSVSVRSSGSGAGSTGRGRLGAGLVEVPPIPRPDPRAMVLDRAQVPERKRFCSRSDCGAPVGRARGERPGRTEGFCTKCGHPYSFVPKLSAGDVVHGQYEVVGCLAHGGLGWIYLAVDRAVSDRWVVLKGLLDTGDQDAMAAAISERRFLAEIEHANIVRIYNFVEHLDPRTGSLDGYIVMEYVGGKSLKEIANARRTPQGRRDPLPVEQACAYGIEALEALGHLHGRNLLYCDFKVDNAIQTEDELKLIDMGAVRRMDDDESAIYGTVGYQAPEVAEVGPSVASDLYTVARTLAVLTFDFQGYTTVFADSLPDPDTIDVFRQYESFYRFLVRATDPDPDRRFASAQEMGEQLTGVLREVVSLQTGRARPALSTQFGPELRVTDTELFPALDGDVSRLGGRAPGRGRRPGGQPPAPPAPELPAAAPALVRPVDTAAAGLALPVPLVDSGDPNAGFLAGLQTSAPGDLLHALAAAPAPSTETRLREIRARLETGEAEAALRALRALEERHPDDWRVVWYRGVAALATGDHEGAALAFDAIYDAFPGEIAPKLALGLCAEVLGQLDNAAEYYRLVWSTDPSHVSAAFGLARVRFAAGDRRGAVGTLESVPESSIHYTAARVAAVRARLRGRTATAGDVPFLDDLSAAAGQVEALEAYGLDPARREQLSAEVLGCALDWVLSGGRGSAPAPLPAPAGPGDSGAAGGRTLLGSGLDERGLRFGLERAYRTLARLARSGEERIDLVERANRYRPRTWV
;
A
#
# COMPACT_ATOMS: atom_id res chain seq x y z
N MET A 1 -75.19 -31.12 51.84
CA MET A 1 -74.93 -32.41 51.18
C MET A 1 -73.67 -32.19 50.36
N VAL A 2 -72.52 -32.81 50.67
CA VAL A 2 -72.21 -34.27 50.58
C VAL A 2 -72.28 -34.72 49.12
N SER A 3 -71.21 -35.19 48.46
CA SER A 3 -69.78 -35.29 48.86
C SER A 3 -68.85 -35.35 47.61
N GLU A 4 -67.54 -35.55 47.85
CA GLU A 4 -66.43 -35.59 46.88
C GLU A 4 -66.59 -36.49 45.63
N ALA A 5 -65.87 -36.11 44.56
CA ALA A 5 -65.24 -37.06 43.64
C ALA A 5 -63.89 -36.50 43.16
N ARG A 6 -62.82 -37.31 43.21
CA ARG A 6 -61.50 -37.01 42.62
C ARG A 6 -61.32 -37.80 41.33
N SER A 7 -60.72 -37.20 40.30
CA SER A 7 -60.02 -37.92 39.24
C SER A 7 -58.94 -37.04 38.59
N GLU A 8 -57.71 -37.26 39.06
CA GLU A 8 -56.38 -37.08 38.44
C GLU A 8 -56.27 -36.32 37.09
N GLY A 9 -55.36 -35.34 37.06
CA GLY A 9 -54.99 -34.62 35.84
C GLY A 9 -54.12 -35.46 34.90
N ARG A 10 -54.33 -35.30 33.59
CA ARG A 10 -53.44 -35.87 32.56
C ARG A 10 -52.13 -35.07 32.51
N GLY A 11 -51.01 -35.73 32.79
CA GLY A 11 -49.70 -35.21 32.40
C GLY A 11 -49.51 -35.25 30.88
N GLU A 12 -48.82 -34.26 30.32
CA GLU A 12 -48.53 -34.20 28.88
C GLU A 12 -47.46 -35.25 28.53
N GLY A 13 -47.90 -36.32 27.87
CA GLY A 13 -47.06 -37.46 27.52
C GLY A 13 -46.08 -37.14 26.40
N ARG A 14 -44.80 -36.99 26.77
CA ARG A 14 -43.66 -37.01 25.83
C ARG A 14 -43.62 -38.37 25.11
N GLY A 15 -44.05 -38.40 23.84
CA GLY A 15 -44.05 -39.63 23.05
C GLY A 15 -42.63 -40.15 22.84
N THR A 16 -42.42 -41.47 22.87
CA THR A 16 -41.15 -42.07 22.46
C THR A 16 -40.94 -41.94 20.95
N CYS A 17 -39.67 -41.91 20.54
CA CYS A 17 -39.27 -41.75 19.14
C CYS A 17 -39.83 -42.89 18.27
N GLN A 18 -40.46 -42.55 17.14
CA GLN A 18 -41.15 -43.53 16.27
C GLN A 18 -40.23 -44.21 15.25
N ARG A 19 -38.91 -44.05 15.36
CA ARG A 19 -37.92 -44.59 14.43
C ARG A 19 -37.30 -45.88 14.99
N PRO A 20 -37.01 -46.89 14.14
CA PRO A 20 -36.17 -48.02 14.53
C PRO A 20 -34.87 -47.53 15.19
N ASP A 21 -34.41 -48.29 16.18
CA ASP A 21 -33.14 -48.11 16.89
C ASP A 21 -32.92 -46.76 17.60
N CYS A 22 -33.95 -45.91 17.69
CA CYS A 22 -33.87 -44.64 18.41
C CYS A 22 -34.66 -44.67 19.74
N VAL A 23 -33.93 -44.73 20.86
CA VAL A 23 -34.48 -44.80 22.23
C VAL A 23 -35.03 -43.47 22.79
N GLY A 24 -35.12 -42.42 21.96
CA GLY A 24 -35.41 -41.06 22.43
C GLY A 24 -36.87 -40.74 22.75
N THR A 25 -37.11 -39.51 23.21
CA THR A 25 -38.44 -38.92 23.39
C THR A 25 -38.62 -37.62 22.61
N TYR A 26 -39.84 -37.32 22.17
CA TYR A 26 -40.21 -36.07 21.54
C TYR A 26 -40.35 -34.95 22.59
N GLU A 27 -39.56 -33.89 22.44
CA GLU A 27 -39.67 -32.65 23.22
C GLU A 27 -40.15 -31.49 22.33
N ASP A 28 -40.96 -30.58 22.89
CA ASP A 28 -41.27 -29.30 22.23
C ASP A 28 -40.01 -28.42 22.22
N VAL A 29 -39.61 -27.96 21.04
CA VAL A 29 -38.40 -27.14 20.88
C VAL A 29 -38.66 -25.63 20.99
N GLY A 30 -39.89 -25.22 21.28
CA GLY A 30 -40.37 -23.85 21.29
C GLY A 30 -40.99 -23.48 19.94
N GLY A 31 -42.26 -23.04 19.97
CA GLY A 31 -43.08 -22.78 18.77
C GLY A 31 -44.19 -23.81 18.54
N GLY A 32 -44.26 -24.87 19.35
CA GLY A 32 -45.26 -25.95 19.22
C GLY A 32 -44.80 -27.10 18.32
N GLU A 33 -43.53 -27.12 17.90
CA GLU A 33 -42.95 -28.17 17.08
C GLU A 33 -42.18 -29.18 17.95
N LEU A 34 -42.49 -30.46 17.76
CA LEU A 34 -41.89 -31.58 18.50
C LEU A 34 -40.69 -32.15 17.75
N TYR A 35 -39.60 -32.44 18.46
CA TYR A 35 -38.42 -33.12 17.91
C TYR A 35 -37.87 -34.18 18.87
N CYS A 36 -37.40 -35.30 18.32
CA CYS A 36 -36.86 -36.42 19.09
C CYS A 36 -35.48 -36.08 19.66
N ASP A 37 -35.33 -36.17 20.99
CA ASP A 37 -34.14 -35.77 21.74
C ASP A 37 -32.84 -36.51 21.37
N THR A 38 -32.96 -37.69 20.74
CA THR A 38 -31.89 -38.67 20.51
C THR A 38 -31.53 -38.84 19.03
N CYS A 39 -32.37 -38.41 18.08
CA CYS A 39 -32.01 -38.36 16.64
C CYS A 39 -32.26 -37.00 15.97
N GLY A 40 -32.93 -36.06 16.64
CA GLY A 40 -33.17 -34.71 16.11
C GLY A 40 -34.24 -34.59 15.03
N LEU A 41 -34.98 -35.66 14.70
CA LEU A 41 -36.10 -35.59 13.75
C LEU A 41 -37.45 -35.39 14.44
N ALA A 42 -38.38 -34.72 13.75
CA ALA A 42 -39.78 -34.57 14.16
C ALA A 42 -40.55 -35.92 14.18
N PRO A 43 -41.75 -35.99 14.80
CA PRO A 43 -42.65 -37.14 14.71
C PRO A 43 -42.92 -37.57 13.26
N VAL A 44 -43.07 -38.88 13.04
CA VAL A 44 -43.39 -39.42 11.71
C VAL A 44 -44.89 -39.36 11.51
N VAL A 45 -45.41 -38.16 11.28
CA VAL A 45 -46.85 -37.89 11.11
C VAL A 45 -47.31 -38.27 9.70
N SER A 46 -47.40 -39.56 9.42
CA SER A 46 -48.22 -40.05 8.31
C SER A 46 -49.70 -39.83 8.64
N PRO A 47 -50.52 -39.18 7.79
CA PRO A 47 -51.95 -38.99 8.04
C PRO A 47 -52.74 -40.30 8.16
N THR A 48 -52.19 -41.39 7.62
CA THR A 48 -52.62 -42.78 7.79
C THR A 48 -51.37 -43.65 7.96
N GLY A 49 -51.34 -44.54 8.97
CA GLY A 49 -50.11 -45.21 9.40
C GLY A 49 -49.87 -46.59 8.80
N SER A 50 -48.64 -46.85 8.34
CA SER A 50 -47.99 -48.16 8.20
C SER A 50 -46.47 -47.99 8.07
N VAL A 51 -45.68 -49.06 8.25
CA VAL A 51 -44.20 -49.01 8.34
C VAL A 51 -43.56 -50.03 7.40
N ALA A 52 -42.62 -49.61 6.53
CA ALA A 52 -41.59 -50.46 5.90
C ALA A 52 -40.53 -49.63 5.15
N SER A 53 -39.29 -50.13 5.05
CA SER A 53 -38.17 -49.69 4.18
C SER A 53 -37.00 -50.71 4.28
N PRO A 54 -35.97 -50.69 3.39
CA PRO A 54 -35.80 -49.97 2.12
C PRO A 54 -36.06 -50.94 0.93
N PRO A 55 -35.14 -51.50 0.08
CA PRO A 55 -33.69 -51.30 -0.19
C PRO A 55 -33.31 -50.98 -1.67
N THR A 56 -32.02 -50.61 -1.88
CA THR A 56 -31.11 -50.80 -3.05
C THR A 56 -31.62 -51.00 -4.50
N GLY A 57 -31.02 -50.30 -5.50
CA GLY A 57 -31.25 -50.66 -6.93
C GLY A 57 -30.64 -49.87 -8.11
N VAL A 58 -29.36 -49.47 -8.08
CA VAL A 58 -28.37 -49.53 -9.20
C VAL A 58 -28.84 -49.35 -10.69
N THR A 59 -28.47 -48.20 -11.29
CA THR A 59 -27.99 -47.93 -12.70
C THR A 59 -28.92 -47.79 -13.96
N VAL A 60 -28.28 -47.17 -14.97
CA VAL A 60 -28.55 -47.05 -16.43
C VAL A 60 -29.62 -46.04 -16.90
N GLY A 61 -29.15 -45.01 -17.63
CA GLY A 61 -29.99 -44.00 -18.28
C GLY A 61 -30.46 -44.35 -19.70
N GLY A 62 -31.24 -43.47 -20.32
CA GLY A 62 -31.78 -43.70 -21.68
C GLY A 62 -32.73 -42.63 -22.19
N ARG A 63 -32.16 -41.55 -22.75
CA ARG A 63 -32.62 -40.68 -23.87
C ARG A 63 -34.12 -40.39 -24.19
N ASP A 64 -34.30 -39.18 -24.70
CA ASP A 64 -35.24 -38.77 -25.77
C ASP A 64 -36.76 -38.60 -25.51
N SER A 65 -37.13 -37.38 -25.08
CA SER A 65 -37.52 -36.29 -26.02
C SER A 65 -38.89 -35.59 -25.85
N ARG A 66 -38.96 -34.34 -26.35
CA ARG A 66 -40.14 -33.58 -26.81
C ARG A 66 -41.24 -33.20 -25.80
N GLY A 67 -40.89 -32.29 -24.89
CA GLY A 67 -41.26 -30.86 -24.95
C GLY A 67 -42.72 -30.39 -25.04
N SER A 68 -43.01 -29.25 -24.41
CA SER A 68 -44.09 -28.33 -24.79
C SER A 68 -43.72 -26.89 -24.43
N SER A 69 -44.14 -25.91 -25.24
CA SER A 69 -43.88 -24.49 -25.04
C SER A 69 -45.03 -23.80 -24.29
N GLY A 70 -44.72 -23.19 -23.13
CA GLY A 70 -45.68 -22.40 -22.35
C GLY A 70 -45.17 -20.98 -22.09
N SER A 71 -45.77 -19.97 -22.71
CA SER A 71 -45.42 -18.55 -22.51
C SER A 71 -46.25 -17.93 -21.39
N GLY A 72 -45.60 -17.32 -20.38
CA GLY A 72 -46.22 -17.13 -19.06
C GLY A 72 -45.82 -15.90 -18.24
N ARG A 73 -45.80 -14.70 -18.87
CA ARG A 73 -45.81 -13.36 -18.22
C ARG A 73 -44.70 -12.97 -17.23
N SER A 74 -44.03 -11.85 -17.57
CA SER A 74 -43.09 -11.14 -16.72
C SER A 74 -43.70 -10.62 -15.41
N ALA A 75 -42.95 -10.77 -14.31
CA ALA A 75 -43.02 -9.85 -13.17
C ALA A 75 -41.81 -8.89 -13.25
N ARG A 76 -42.05 -7.58 -13.31
CA ARG A 76 -40.98 -6.57 -13.35
C ARG A 76 -40.62 -6.12 -11.93
N THR A 77 -39.66 -6.79 -11.30
CA THR A 77 -38.92 -6.17 -10.19
C THR A 77 -37.90 -5.18 -10.75
N SER A 78 -37.87 -3.96 -10.22
CA SER A 78 -37.06 -2.88 -10.75
C SER A 78 -35.59 -3.03 -10.33
N SER A 79 -34.74 -3.47 -11.26
CA SER A 79 -33.29 -3.31 -11.16
C SER A 79 -32.93 -1.82 -11.26
N GLN A 80 -33.02 -1.10 -10.13
CA GLN A 80 -32.32 0.17 -9.99
C GLN A 80 -30.82 -0.11 -10.08
N SER A 81 -30.24 0.18 -11.24
CA SER A 81 -28.82 0.00 -11.47
C SER A 81 -28.04 0.99 -10.60
N SER A 82 -27.54 0.50 -9.47
CA SER A 82 -26.51 1.13 -8.65
C SER A 82 -25.24 1.27 -9.49
N ARG A 83 -25.17 2.34 -10.28
CA ARG A 83 -24.03 2.70 -11.12
C ARG A 83 -22.76 2.64 -10.26
N SER A 84 -21.86 1.70 -10.56
CA SER A 84 -20.63 1.53 -9.80
C SER A 84 -19.80 2.82 -9.88
N ARG A 85 -19.70 3.52 -8.76
CA ARG A 85 -18.68 4.55 -8.54
C ARG A 85 -17.45 3.86 -7.95
N ARG A 86 -16.58 3.29 -8.78
CA ARG A 86 -15.22 2.86 -8.41
C ARG A 86 -14.37 2.57 -9.66
N SER A 87 -14.00 3.62 -10.38
CA SER A 87 -12.55 3.82 -10.57
C SER A 87 -12.01 4.42 -9.26
N VAL A 88 -10.76 4.12 -8.88
CA VAL A 88 -10.14 4.86 -7.78
C VAL A 88 -9.74 6.20 -8.34
N SER A 89 -10.63 7.19 -8.21
CA SER A 89 -10.24 8.57 -8.45
C SER A 89 -9.20 8.96 -7.38
N GLY A 90 -7.94 9.03 -7.79
CA GLY A 90 -6.85 9.57 -6.98
C GLY A 90 -7.13 11.01 -6.55
N ARG A 91 -6.25 11.57 -5.70
CA ARG A 91 -6.43 12.96 -5.22
C ARG A 91 -6.47 13.96 -6.38
N LEU A 92 -5.77 13.66 -7.48
CA LEU A 92 -5.88 14.41 -8.74
C LEU A 92 -7.20 14.13 -9.45
N SER A 93 -7.48 12.87 -9.79
CA SER A 93 -8.64 12.48 -10.60
C SER A 93 -10.00 12.81 -9.98
N ARG A 94 -10.09 12.97 -8.64
CA ARG A 94 -11.29 13.50 -7.96
C ARG A 94 -11.61 14.97 -8.28
N SER A 95 -10.64 15.73 -8.76
CA SER A 95 -10.77 17.17 -9.03
C SER A 95 -10.87 17.52 -10.52
N LEU A 96 -10.56 16.57 -11.41
CA LEU A 96 -10.70 16.75 -12.86
C LEU A 96 -12.18 16.67 -13.26
N SER A 97 -12.64 17.61 -14.07
CA SER A 97 -14.05 17.73 -14.46
C SER A 97 -14.45 16.82 -15.64
N GLY A 98 -13.51 16.03 -16.16
CA GLY A 98 -13.72 15.14 -17.30
C GLY A 98 -14.49 13.87 -16.96
N ALA A 99 -15.22 13.33 -17.92
CA ALA A 99 -15.80 11.99 -17.81
C ALA A 99 -14.68 10.95 -17.81
N SER A 100 -14.46 10.27 -16.69
CA SER A 100 -13.52 9.15 -16.56
C SER A 100 -13.82 8.09 -17.62
N SER A 101 -12.93 7.99 -18.63
CA SER A 101 -12.94 6.87 -19.56
C SER A 101 -12.47 5.64 -18.78
N GLY A 102 -13.38 4.69 -18.52
CA GLY A 102 -13.20 3.60 -17.56
C GLY A 102 -12.21 2.49 -17.96
N ARG A 103 -11.07 2.85 -18.55
CA ARG A 103 -9.92 1.96 -18.76
C ARG A 103 -9.08 1.86 -17.48
N SER A 104 -9.62 1.13 -16.51
CA SER A 104 -8.80 0.39 -15.53
C SER A 104 -7.84 -0.53 -16.29
N VAL A 105 -6.56 -0.57 -15.92
CA VAL A 105 -5.57 -1.41 -16.60
C VAL A 105 -5.55 -2.80 -15.95
N SER A 106 -5.95 -3.82 -16.72
CA SER A 106 -5.87 -5.24 -16.37
C SER A 106 -4.43 -5.74 -16.49
N VAL A 107 -3.58 -5.42 -15.50
CA VAL A 107 -2.14 -5.67 -15.59
C VAL A 107 -1.79 -7.15 -15.43
N ARG A 108 -1.35 -7.79 -16.51
CA ARG A 108 -0.75 -9.13 -16.50
C ARG A 108 0.78 -9.02 -16.54
N SER A 109 1.44 -9.10 -15.38
CA SER A 109 2.91 -9.05 -15.26
C SER A 109 3.58 -10.40 -15.56
N SER A 110 4.55 -10.40 -16.47
CA SER A 110 5.45 -11.53 -16.74
C SER A 110 6.48 -11.72 -15.61
N GLY A 111 6.05 -12.41 -14.54
CA GLY A 111 6.87 -12.67 -13.36
C GLY A 111 8.15 -13.44 -13.66
N SER A 112 9.30 -12.76 -13.57
CA SER A 112 10.63 -13.37 -13.65
C SER A 112 11.13 -13.73 -12.25
N GLY A 113 11.41 -15.00 -11.99
CA GLY A 113 11.74 -15.49 -10.64
C GLY A 113 13.09 -14.99 -10.11
N ALA A 114 13.06 -14.17 -9.05
CA ALA A 114 14.23 -13.74 -8.30
C ALA A 114 14.36 -14.53 -6.98
N GLY A 115 15.59 -14.85 -6.58
CA GLY A 115 15.85 -15.72 -5.42
C GLY A 115 15.55 -15.05 -4.06
N SER A 116 15.05 -15.83 -3.10
CA SER A 116 14.76 -15.38 -1.74
C SER A 116 16.02 -14.87 -1.01
N THR A 117 15.88 -13.80 -0.23
CA THR A 117 16.96 -13.19 0.54
C THR A 117 16.62 -13.08 2.03
N GLY A 118 17.55 -13.46 2.91
CA GLY A 118 17.55 -13.09 4.33
C GLY A 118 16.49 -13.76 5.23
N ARG A 119 16.78 -14.96 5.75
CA ARG A 119 15.93 -15.67 6.73
C ARG A 119 15.61 -14.85 8.00
N GLY A 120 14.35 -14.96 8.46
CA GLY A 120 14.04 -15.06 9.90
C GLY A 120 13.84 -13.77 10.68
N ARG A 121 13.24 -12.73 10.09
CA ARG A 121 12.74 -11.55 10.82
C ARG A 121 11.49 -10.95 10.18
N LEU A 122 10.39 -10.99 10.92
CA LEU A 122 9.15 -10.27 10.61
C LEU A 122 9.38 -8.84 10.15
N GLY A 123 8.79 -8.49 9.00
CA GLY A 123 8.84 -7.15 8.43
C GLY A 123 10.14 -6.81 7.69
N ALA A 124 10.90 -7.83 7.23
CA ALA A 124 12.06 -7.68 6.34
C ALA A 124 13.15 -6.71 6.85
N GLY A 125 13.29 -6.58 8.18
CA GLY A 125 14.21 -5.61 8.82
C GLY A 125 13.81 -4.13 8.70
N LEU A 126 12.63 -3.82 8.17
CA LEU A 126 12.06 -2.47 8.13
C LEU A 126 11.31 -2.12 9.42
N VAL A 127 10.70 -3.12 10.06
CA VAL A 127 9.86 -3.02 11.26
C VAL A 127 10.48 -3.85 12.39
N GLU A 128 10.33 -3.40 13.63
CA GLU A 128 10.59 -4.19 14.83
C GLU A 128 9.26 -4.69 15.39
N VAL A 129 8.86 -5.91 15.02
CA VAL A 129 7.67 -6.57 15.58
C VAL A 129 8.06 -7.21 16.91
N PRO A 130 7.39 -6.92 18.04
CA PRO A 130 7.79 -7.50 19.33
C PRO A 130 7.69 -9.04 19.33
N PRO A 131 8.72 -9.77 19.79
CA PRO A 131 8.71 -11.24 19.83
C PRO A 131 7.60 -11.76 20.73
N ILE A 132 6.98 -12.87 20.34
CA ILE A 132 6.01 -13.60 21.18
C ILE A 132 6.69 -14.87 21.69
N PRO A 133 7.05 -14.95 23.00
CA PRO A 133 7.72 -16.13 23.54
C PRO A 133 6.91 -17.41 23.31
N ARG A 134 7.58 -18.49 22.89
CA ARG A 134 6.98 -19.83 22.85
C ARG A 134 6.68 -20.28 24.28
N PRO A 135 5.40 -20.48 24.67
CA PRO A 135 5.05 -21.00 25.98
C PRO A 135 5.36 -22.49 26.08
N ASP A 136 5.59 -22.99 27.31
CA ASP A 136 5.62 -24.43 27.59
C ASP A 136 4.33 -25.07 27.03
N PRO A 137 4.42 -26.06 26.11
CA PRO A 137 3.25 -26.73 25.55
C PRO A 137 2.29 -27.26 26.62
N ARG A 138 2.81 -27.79 27.74
CA ARG A 138 1.97 -28.29 28.85
C ARG A 138 1.16 -27.18 29.51
N ALA A 139 1.70 -25.97 29.60
CA ALA A 139 1.01 -24.83 30.19
C ALA A 139 -0.11 -24.27 29.29
N MET A 140 -0.19 -24.68 28.01
CA MET A 140 -1.26 -24.32 27.08
C MET A 140 -2.44 -25.31 27.07
N VAL A 141 -2.34 -26.42 27.81
CA VAL A 141 -3.46 -27.37 27.96
C VAL A 141 -4.54 -26.75 28.85
N LEU A 142 -5.79 -26.86 28.43
CA LEU A 142 -6.93 -26.27 29.10
C LEU A 142 -7.28 -27.01 30.40
N ASP A 143 -7.22 -26.32 31.56
CA ASP A 143 -7.69 -26.81 32.87
C ASP A 143 -9.07 -27.47 32.83
N ARG A 144 -9.94 -26.97 31.93
CA ARG A 144 -11.30 -27.47 31.70
C ARG A 144 -11.64 -27.40 30.21
N ALA A 145 -11.56 -28.54 29.52
CA ALA A 145 -11.98 -28.70 28.14
C ALA A 145 -13.52 -28.64 28.00
N GLN A 146 -14.08 -27.42 28.00
CA GLN A 146 -15.51 -27.17 27.80
C GLN A 146 -15.73 -25.99 26.84
N VAL A 147 -16.56 -26.19 25.80
CA VAL A 147 -17.03 -25.08 24.96
C VAL A 147 -18.11 -24.28 25.70
N PRO A 148 -17.91 -22.98 25.98
CA PRO A 148 -18.93 -22.13 26.59
C PRO A 148 -20.14 -21.98 25.67
N GLU A 149 -21.36 -21.96 26.19
CA GLU A 149 -22.59 -21.95 25.35
C GLU A 149 -22.58 -20.88 24.25
N ARG A 150 -22.12 -19.65 24.56
CA ARG A 150 -22.02 -18.56 23.58
C ARG A 150 -21.12 -18.84 22.36
N LYS A 151 -20.25 -19.85 22.43
CA LYS A 151 -19.36 -20.31 21.34
C LYS A 151 -19.88 -21.57 20.61
N ARG A 152 -20.99 -22.18 21.04
CA ARG A 152 -21.53 -23.41 20.43
C ARG A 152 -22.32 -23.05 19.17
N PHE A 153 -21.89 -23.53 18.00
CA PHE A 153 -22.60 -23.33 16.74
C PHE A 153 -22.59 -24.61 15.92
N CYS A 154 -23.55 -24.77 15.01
CA CYS A 154 -23.60 -25.91 14.12
C CYS A 154 -22.38 -25.90 13.19
N SER A 155 -21.63 -27.01 13.17
CA SER A 155 -20.45 -27.25 12.33
C SER A 155 -20.76 -27.25 10.83
N ARG A 156 -21.99 -27.61 10.45
CA ARG A 156 -22.44 -27.63 9.05
C ARG A 156 -22.47 -26.20 8.48
N SER A 157 -21.69 -25.99 7.42
CA SER A 157 -21.37 -24.69 6.81
C SER A 157 -22.58 -23.88 6.36
N ASP A 158 -23.57 -24.52 5.75
CA ASP A 158 -24.83 -23.90 5.31
C ASP A 158 -25.78 -23.47 6.46
N CYS A 159 -25.50 -23.91 7.69
CA CYS A 159 -26.44 -23.81 8.80
C CYS A 159 -26.06 -22.72 9.80
N GLY A 160 -24.83 -22.78 10.34
CA GLY A 160 -24.25 -21.82 11.29
C GLY A 160 -25.04 -21.59 12.59
N ALA A 161 -26.10 -22.36 12.87
CA ALA A 161 -27.07 -22.01 13.90
C ALA A 161 -26.54 -22.13 15.34
N PRO A 162 -27.03 -21.30 16.29
CA PRO A 162 -26.83 -21.52 17.72
C PRO A 162 -27.39 -22.89 18.17
N VAL A 163 -26.53 -23.78 18.66
CA VAL A 163 -26.90 -25.12 19.17
C VAL A 163 -26.45 -25.30 20.63
N GLY A 164 -27.07 -26.21 21.37
CA GLY A 164 -26.66 -26.49 22.75
C GLY A 164 -26.73 -25.28 23.69
N ARG A 165 -27.75 -24.42 23.53
CA ARG A 165 -28.08 -23.28 24.43
C ARG A 165 -29.02 -23.73 25.55
N ALA A 166 -28.90 -23.10 26.73
CA ALA A 166 -29.83 -23.23 27.84
C ALA A 166 -31.25 -22.76 27.46
N ARG A 167 -32.25 -23.33 28.14
CA ARG A 167 -33.68 -23.04 27.92
C ARG A 167 -34.43 -23.09 29.26
N GLY A 168 -34.86 -21.92 29.74
CA GLY A 168 -35.36 -21.78 31.11
C GLY A 168 -34.28 -22.20 32.10
N GLU A 169 -34.64 -23.07 33.05
CA GLU A 169 -33.72 -23.62 34.05
C GLU A 169 -32.81 -24.75 33.52
N ARG A 170 -33.06 -25.25 32.29
CA ARG A 170 -32.27 -26.37 31.73
C ARG A 170 -30.98 -25.85 31.09
N PRO A 171 -29.79 -26.34 31.48
CA PRO A 171 -28.52 -25.95 30.87
C PRO A 171 -28.43 -26.43 29.41
N GLY A 172 -27.61 -25.76 28.61
CA GLY A 172 -27.41 -26.11 27.21
C GLY A 172 -26.67 -27.44 27.05
N ARG A 173 -27.25 -28.36 26.27
CA ARG A 173 -26.65 -29.67 25.96
C ARG A 173 -25.27 -29.49 25.30
N THR A 174 -24.33 -30.37 25.64
CA THR A 174 -23.00 -30.46 25.02
C THR A 174 -22.98 -31.35 23.78
N GLU A 175 -23.97 -32.23 23.61
CA GLU A 175 -24.13 -33.12 22.46
C GLU A 175 -25.59 -33.17 22.02
N GLY A 176 -25.84 -33.51 20.76
CA GLY A 176 -27.19 -33.69 20.21
C GLY A 176 -27.26 -33.35 18.72
N PHE A 177 -28.41 -32.87 18.27
CA PHE A 177 -28.67 -32.55 16.87
C PHE A 177 -29.14 -31.09 16.70
N CYS A 178 -28.69 -30.44 15.63
CA CYS A 178 -29.05 -29.06 15.31
C CYS A 178 -30.53 -28.95 14.93
N THR A 179 -31.33 -28.23 15.71
CA THR A 179 -32.78 -28.10 15.48
C THR A 179 -33.15 -27.38 14.17
N LYS A 180 -32.20 -26.72 13.49
CA LYS A 180 -32.41 -26.07 12.18
C LYS A 180 -32.18 -27.02 10.98
N CYS A 181 -31.27 -28.01 11.09
CA CYS A 181 -30.83 -28.81 9.93
C CYS A 181 -30.61 -30.31 10.19
N GLY A 182 -30.84 -30.80 11.41
CA GLY A 182 -30.66 -32.21 11.77
C GLY A 182 -29.20 -32.71 11.81
N HIS A 183 -28.19 -31.85 11.58
CA HIS A 183 -26.79 -32.25 11.68
C HIS A 183 -26.39 -32.51 13.15
N PRO A 184 -25.68 -33.61 13.48
CA PRO A 184 -25.19 -33.86 14.82
C PRO A 184 -24.19 -32.78 15.28
N TYR A 185 -24.02 -32.64 16.59
CA TYR A 185 -22.93 -31.88 17.20
C TYR A 185 -22.45 -32.57 18.48
N SER A 186 -21.15 -32.49 18.72
CA SER A 186 -20.55 -32.74 20.03
C SER A 186 -19.56 -31.63 20.35
N PHE A 187 -19.60 -31.17 21.60
CA PHE A 187 -18.64 -30.25 22.19
C PHE A 187 -17.81 -30.93 23.30
N VAL A 188 -17.85 -32.26 23.36
CA VAL A 188 -17.11 -33.10 24.32
C VAL A 188 -15.79 -33.55 23.67
N PRO A 189 -14.66 -33.56 24.39
CA PRO A 189 -13.42 -34.16 23.89
C PRO A 189 -13.62 -35.63 23.53
N LYS A 190 -13.15 -36.03 22.34
CA LYS A 190 -13.09 -37.44 21.90
C LYS A 190 -11.85 -38.16 22.43
N LEU A 191 -10.76 -37.42 22.66
CA LEU A 191 -9.52 -37.92 23.28
C LEU A 191 -9.34 -37.32 24.69
N SER A 192 -8.84 -38.15 25.59
CA SER A 192 -8.53 -37.86 27.00
C SER A 192 -7.02 -37.82 27.26
N ALA A 193 -6.62 -37.19 28.36
CA ALA A 193 -5.22 -37.20 28.79
C ALA A 193 -4.80 -38.62 29.20
N GLY A 194 -3.73 -39.14 28.59
CA GLY A 194 -3.24 -40.52 28.75
C GLY A 194 -3.62 -41.46 27.60
N ASP A 195 -4.51 -41.07 26.68
CA ASP A 195 -4.83 -41.88 25.50
C ASP A 195 -3.62 -41.94 24.55
N VAL A 196 -3.33 -43.12 23.99
CA VAL A 196 -2.21 -43.31 23.05
C VAL A 196 -2.73 -43.56 21.65
N VAL A 197 -2.86 -42.48 20.87
CA VAL A 197 -3.33 -42.53 19.48
C VAL A 197 -2.31 -43.24 18.60
N HIS A 198 -2.79 -44.19 17.78
CA HIS A 198 -2.00 -45.02 16.88
C HIS A 198 -0.80 -45.75 17.54
N GLY A 199 -0.83 -45.95 18.87
CA GLY A 199 0.30 -46.53 19.61
C GLY A 199 1.55 -45.63 19.68
N GLN A 200 1.47 -44.38 19.19
CA GLN A 200 2.61 -43.47 19.03
C GLN A 200 2.43 -42.12 19.75
N TYR A 201 1.22 -41.57 19.77
CA TYR A 201 0.97 -40.20 20.22
C TYR A 201 0.22 -40.19 21.55
N GLU A 202 0.94 -39.91 22.65
CA GLU A 202 0.38 -39.84 24.00
C GLU A 202 -0.28 -38.48 24.23
N VAL A 203 -1.60 -38.45 24.31
CA VAL A 203 -2.41 -37.24 24.46
C VAL A 203 -2.22 -36.66 25.86
N VAL A 204 -1.90 -35.37 25.94
CA VAL A 204 -1.73 -34.62 27.20
C VAL A 204 -2.97 -33.80 27.54
N GLY A 205 -3.75 -33.40 26.53
CA GLY A 205 -5.07 -32.77 26.73
C GLY A 205 -5.46 -31.81 25.60
N CYS A 206 -6.58 -31.11 25.77
CA CYS A 206 -7.10 -30.16 24.79
C CYS A 206 -6.38 -28.80 24.87
N LEU A 207 -6.00 -28.25 23.72
CA LEU A 207 -5.48 -26.87 23.56
C LEU A 207 -6.62 -25.90 23.20
N ALA A 208 -7.48 -26.28 22.26
CA ALA A 208 -8.50 -25.39 21.69
C ALA A 208 -9.67 -26.17 21.07
N HIS A 209 -10.74 -25.46 20.73
CA HIS A 209 -11.87 -25.99 19.94
C HIS A 209 -12.14 -25.06 18.75
N GLY A 210 -12.11 -25.61 17.54
CA GLY A 210 -12.35 -24.91 16.27
C GLY A 210 -13.67 -25.34 15.60
N GLY A 211 -13.78 -25.11 14.28
CA GLY A 211 -14.92 -25.57 13.49
C GLY A 211 -14.96 -27.09 13.28
N LEU A 212 -13.79 -27.73 13.30
CA LEU A 212 -13.59 -29.19 13.15
C LEU A 212 -13.44 -29.90 14.51
N GLY A 213 -14.06 -29.36 15.56
CA GLY A 213 -14.03 -29.92 16.92
C GLY A 213 -12.77 -29.54 17.71
N TRP A 214 -12.37 -30.45 18.62
CA TRP A 214 -11.25 -30.26 19.54
C TRP A 214 -9.87 -30.44 18.88
N ILE A 215 -8.90 -29.67 19.40
CA ILE A 215 -7.48 -29.70 19.03
C ILE A 215 -6.70 -30.10 20.28
N TYR A 216 -5.85 -31.11 20.17
CA TYR A 216 -5.19 -31.77 21.31
C TYR A 216 -3.67 -31.63 21.22
N LEU A 217 -3.01 -31.51 22.37
CA LEU A 217 -1.57 -31.67 22.52
C LEU A 217 -1.24 -33.15 22.76
N ALA A 218 -0.20 -33.66 22.10
CA ALA A 218 0.36 -34.97 22.39
C ALA A 218 1.89 -34.99 22.34
N VAL A 219 2.48 -36.06 22.87
CA VAL A 219 3.90 -36.40 22.76
C VAL A 219 4.06 -37.51 21.73
N ASP A 220 4.88 -37.30 20.71
CA ASP A 220 5.26 -38.32 19.73
C ASP A 220 6.38 -39.21 20.29
N ARG A 221 5.97 -40.35 20.85
CA ARG A 221 6.86 -41.31 21.53
C ARG A 221 7.86 -42.01 20.61
N ALA A 222 7.66 -41.96 19.28
CA ALA A 222 8.60 -42.54 18.32
C ALA A 222 9.70 -41.57 17.88
N VAL A 223 9.51 -40.25 18.08
CA VAL A 223 10.44 -39.21 17.59
C VAL A 223 10.87 -38.28 18.72
N SER A 224 11.75 -38.79 19.58
CA SER A 224 12.44 -38.02 20.63
C SER A 224 11.53 -37.27 21.61
N ASP A 225 10.35 -37.81 21.92
CA ASP A 225 9.32 -37.19 22.77
C ASP A 225 8.94 -35.76 22.33
N ARG A 226 8.95 -35.49 21.02
CA ARG A 226 8.60 -34.16 20.48
C ARG A 226 7.11 -33.84 20.68
N TRP A 227 6.82 -32.56 20.82
CA TRP A 227 5.47 -32.03 20.90
C TRP A 227 4.78 -31.99 19.55
N VAL A 228 3.58 -32.56 19.47
CA VAL A 228 2.73 -32.56 18.29
C VAL A 228 1.30 -32.14 18.64
N VAL A 229 0.56 -31.70 17.64
CA VAL A 229 -0.86 -31.38 17.74
C VAL A 229 -1.67 -32.38 16.93
N LEU A 230 -2.73 -32.91 17.52
CA LEU A 230 -3.74 -33.73 16.85
C LEU A 230 -5.00 -32.88 16.63
N LYS A 231 -5.57 -32.98 15.43
CA LYS A 231 -6.84 -32.35 15.05
C LYS A 231 -7.69 -33.36 14.30
N GLY A 232 -8.97 -33.45 14.64
CA GLY A 232 -9.90 -34.34 13.96
C GLY A 232 -10.09 -33.96 12.48
N LEU A 233 -10.14 -34.97 11.62
CA LEU A 233 -10.74 -34.85 10.30
C LEU A 233 -12.27 -34.85 10.43
N LEU A 234 -12.99 -34.52 9.34
CA LEU A 234 -14.45 -34.45 9.37
C LEU A 234 -15.09 -35.83 9.62
N ASP A 235 -16.27 -35.82 10.23
CA ASP A 235 -17.02 -36.98 10.72
C ASP A 235 -17.65 -37.79 9.57
N THR A 236 -16.81 -38.42 8.74
CA THR A 236 -17.22 -39.44 7.77
C THR A 236 -17.36 -40.76 8.51
N GLY A 237 -18.58 -41.09 8.94
CA GLY A 237 -18.93 -42.37 9.60
C GLY A 237 -18.88 -43.61 8.68
N ASP A 238 -17.97 -43.60 7.71
CA ASP A 238 -17.71 -44.64 6.71
C ASP A 238 -16.19 -44.73 6.52
N GLN A 239 -15.65 -45.94 6.59
CA GLN A 239 -14.21 -46.21 6.53
C GLN A 239 -13.64 -45.97 5.12
N ASP A 240 -14.40 -46.26 4.06
CA ASP A 240 -13.95 -46.02 2.68
C ASP A 240 -13.85 -44.51 2.39
N ALA A 241 -14.79 -43.73 2.93
CA ALA A 241 -14.76 -42.27 2.86
C ALA A 241 -13.60 -41.65 3.67
N MET A 242 -13.30 -42.18 4.87
CA MET A 242 -12.14 -41.75 5.66
C MET A 242 -10.82 -42.08 4.95
N ALA A 243 -10.67 -43.29 4.42
CA ALA A 243 -9.49 -43.71 3.67
C ALA A 243 -9.27 -42.88 2.40
N ALA A 244 -10.35 -42.52 1.70
CA ALA A 244 -10.31 -41.59 0.57
C ALA A 244 -9.84 -40.18 1.01
N ALA A 245 -10.46 -39.61 2.04
CA ALA A 245 -10.11 -38.27 2.55
C ALA A 245 -8.66 -38.19 3.09
N ILE A 246 -8.15 -39.26 3.70
CA ILE A 246 -6.74 -39.38 4.09
C ILE A 246 -5.85 -39.44 2.83
N SER A 247 -6.19 -40.29 1.85
CA SER A 247 -5.39 -40.44 0.64
C SER A 247 -5.32 -39.16 -0.20
N GLU A 248 -6.44 -38.44 -0.31
CA GLU A 248 -6.55 -37.13 -0.93
C GLU A 248 -5.66 -36.08 -0.27
N ARG A 249 -5.49 -36.14 1.06
CA ARG A 249 -4.74 -35.15 1.85
C ARG A 249 -3.25 -35.47 2.03
N ARG A 250 -2.77 -36.62 1.54
CA ARG A 250 -1.37 -37.06 1.69
C ARG A 250 -0.34 -36.03 1.19
N PHE A 251 -0.63 -35.30 0.10
CA PHE A 251 0.27 -34.27 -0.44
C PHE A 251 0.60 -33.16 0.57
N LEU A 252 -0.25 -32.93 1.58
CA LEU A 252 0.00 -31.92 2.61
C LEU A 252 1.21 -32.25 3.50
N ALA A 253 1.61 -33.53 3.59
CA ALA A 253 2.82 -33.96 4.30
C ALA A 253 4.12 -33.70 3.51
N GLU A 254 4.03 -33.37 2.21
CA GLU A 254 5.17 -33.02 1.35
C GLU A 254 5.49 -31.50 1.38
N ILE A 255 4.70 -30.71 2.11
CA ILE A 255 4.82 -29.25 2.18
C ILE A 255 5.81 -28.87 3.29
N GLU A 256 7.04 -28.54 2.92
CA GLU A 256 8.04 -27.96 3.82
C GLU A 256 8.28 -26.47 3.51
N HIS A 257 7.77 -25.60 4.40
CA HIS A 257 8.08 -24.17 4.42
C HIS A 257 8.39 -23.70 5.85
N ALA A 258 9.02 -22.54 6.03
CA ALA A 258 9.23 -21.95 7.36
C ALA A 258 7.90 -21.49 7.96
N ASN A 259 7.16 -20.68 7.19
CA ASN A 259 5.93 -20.00 7.59
C ASN A 259 4.65 -20.86 7.43
N ILE A 260 4.79 -22.18 7.30
CA ILE A 260 3.67 -23.13 7.25
C ILE A 260 3.88 -24.19 8.35
N VAL A 261 2.79 -24.63 8.99
CA VAL A 261 2.82 -25.74 9.94
C VAL A 261 3.18 -27.05 9.23
N ARG A 262 4.18 -27.77 9.73
CA ARG A 262 4.54 -29.09 9.16
C ARG A 262 3.51 -30.13 9.56
N ILE A 263 3.01 -30.90 8.59
CA ILE A 263 2.19 -32.09 8.82
C ILE A 263 3.11 -33.30 8.86
N TYR A 264 2.99 -34.11 9.91
CA TYR A 264 3.87 -35.26 10.15
C TYR A 264 3.21 -36.59 9.80
N ASN A 265 1.89 -36.73 10.00
CA ASN A 265 1.19 -37.99 9.78
C ASN A 265 -0.33 -37.79 9.66
N PHE A 266 -1.01 -38.80 9.13
CA PHE A 266 -2.46 -38.97 9.21
C PHE A 266 -2.73 -40.33 9.85
N VAL A 267 -3.49 -40.36 10.95
CA VAL A 267 -3.69 -41.57 11.75
C VAL A 267 -5.14 -41.75 12.18
N GLU A 268 -5.50 -42.99 12.46
CA GLU A 268 -6.84 -43.37 12.89
C GLU A 268 -6.83 -43.82 14.35
N HIS A 269 -7.92 -43.54 15.07
CA HIS A 269 -8.13 -44.01 16.43
C HIS A 269 -9.58 -44.45 16.64
N LEU A 270 -9.78 -45.56 17.35
CA LEU A 270 -11.10 -46.04 17.73
C LEU A 270 -11.59 -45.24 18.95
N ASP A 271 -12.64 -44.44 18.80
CA ASP A 271 -13.32 -43.81 19.95
C ASP A 271 -13.96 -44.94 20.79
N PRO A 272 -13.53 -45.16 22.05
CA PRO A 272 -13.98 -46.30 22.86
C PRO A 272 -15.41 -46.13 23.42
N ARG A 273 -16.03 -44.94 23.25
CA ARG A 273 -17.38 -44.62 23.67
C ARG A 273 -18.40 -44.83 22.55
N THR A 274 -18.04 -44.53 21.30
CA THR A 274 -18.91 -44.69 20.12
C THR A 274 -18.65 -45.98 19.36
N GLY A 275 -17.41 -46.50 19.39
CA GLY A 275 -16.92 -47.54 18.49
C GLY A 275 -16.61 -47.04 17.07
N SER A 276 -16.58 -45.72 16.82
CA SER A 276 -16.22 -45.15 15.52
C SER A 276 -14.70 -45.11 15.32
N LEU A 277 -14.26 -45.31 14.08
CA LEU A 277 -12.86 -45.15 13.69
C LEU A 277 -12.66 -43.73 13.17
N ASP A 278 -12.02 -42.90 13.98
CA ASP A 278 -11.89 -41.46 13.77
C ASP A 278 -10.50 -41.10 13.23
N GLY A 279 -10.46 -40.31 12.16
CA GLY A 279 -9.22 -39.81 11.55
C GLY A 279 -8.71 -38.54 12.20
N TYR A 280 -7.38 -38.46 12.38
CA TYR A 280 -6.66 -37.34 12.96
C TYR A 280 -5.48 -36.94 12.07
N ILE A 281 -5.32 -35.64 11.83
CA ILE A 281 -4.08 -35.07 11.29
C ILE A 281 -3.11 -34.77 12.44
N VAL A 282 -1.86 -35.17 12.28
CA VAL A 282 -0.77 -34.95 13.23
C VAL A 282 0.18 -33.90 12.66
N MET A 283 0.40 -32.82 13.41
CA MET A 283 1.16 -31.66 12.93
C MET A 283 2.06 -31.03 14.01
N GLU A 284 2.96 -30.15 13.57
CA GLU A 284 3.86 -29.34 14.39
C GLU A 284 3.10 -28.54 15.46
N TYR A 285 3.57 -28.59 16.71
CA TYR A 285 3.09 -27.67 17.75
C TYR A 285 3.66 -26.27 17.54
N VAL A 286 2.80 -25.32 17.17
CA VAL A 286 3.15 -23.91 16.97
C VAL A 286 2.75 -23.10 18.21
N GLY A 287 3.63 -23.03 19.20
CA GLY A 287 3.43 -22.19 20.39
C GLY A 287 3.59 -20.70 20.06
N GLY A 288 2.64 -19.86 20.46
CA GLY A 288 2.66 -18.43 20.14
C GLY A 288 1.31 -17.76 20.43
N LYS A 289 0.92 -16.77 19.61
CA LYS A 289 -0.44 -16.21 19.60
C LYS A 289 -0.95 -16.02 18.18
N SER A 290 -2.24 -16.30 17.96
CA SER A 290 -2.89 -15.97 16.69
C SER A 290 -2.93 -14.46 16.45
N LEU A 291 -2.92 -14.04 15.18
CA LEU A 291 -3.13 -12.62 14.83
C LEU A 291 -4.45 -12.08 15.41
N LYS A 292 -5.46 -12.95 15.56
CA LYS A 292 -6.72 -12.68 16.25
C LYS A 292 -6.55 -12.36 17.73
N GLU A 293 -5.72 -13.10 18.46
CA GLU A 293 -5.45 -12.85 19.88
C GLU A 293 -4.63 -11.56 20.06
N ILE A 294 -3.65 -11.31 19.19
CA ILE A 294 -2.89 -10.06 19.15
C ILE A 294 -3.84 -8.87 18.94
N ALA A 295 -4.70 -8.92 17.92
CA ALA A 295 -5.70 -7.88 17.64
C ALA A 295 -6.83 -7.77 18.69
N ASN A 296 -7.00 -8.77 19.56
CA ASN A 296 -7.95 -8.74 20.68
C ASN A 296 -7.33 -8.33 22.02
N ALA A 297 -6.02 -8.49 22.19
CA ALA A 297 -5.30 -7.95 23.34
C ALA A 297 -5.16 -6.43 23.29
N ARG A 298 -5.00 -5.85 22.08
CA ARG A 298 -4.89 -4.40 21.87
C ARG A 298 -6.21 -3.68 22.19
N ARG A 299 -6.19 -2.80 23.19
CA ARG A 299 -7.33 -1.95 23.60
C ARG A 299 -6.87 -0.54 23.93
N THR A 300 -7.68 0.46 23.60
CA THR A 300 -7.41 1.86 23.97
C THR A 300 -7.63 2.06 25.48
N PRO A 301 -7.17 3.16 26.10
CA PRO A 301 -7.46 3.48 27.50
C PRO A 301 -8.95 3.55 27.86
N GLN A 302 -9.83 3.70 26.86
CA GLN A 302 -11.29 3.72 26.99
C GLN A 302 -11.93 2.33 26.73
N GLY A 303 -11.13 1.27 26.65
CA GLY A 303 -11.60 -0.11 26.43
C GLY A 303 -12.07 -0.42 25.01
N ARG A 304 -11.97 0.52 24.07
CA ARG A 304 -12.29 0.26 22.65
C ARG A 304 -11.22 -0.62 22.01
N ARG A 305 -11.55 -1.26 20.88
CA ARG A 305 -10.54 -1.94 20.05
C ARG A 305 -9.49 -0.92 19.60
N ASP A 306 -8.24 -1.28 19.78
CA ASP A 306 -7.08 -0.59 19.22
C ASP A 306 -6.56 -1.45 18.04
N PRO A 307 -6.64 -0.97 16.78
CA PRO A 307 -6.13 -1.71 15.63
C PRO A 307 -4.61 -1.92 15.69
N LEU A 308 -4.08 -2.78 14.81
CA LEU A 308 -2.64 -2.90 14.63
C LEU A 308 -2.12 -1.72 13.79
N PRO A 309 -0.91 -1.22 14.08
CA PRO A 309 -0.19 -0.33 13.18
C PRO A 309 -0.02 -0.95 11.79
N VAL A 310 -0.09 -0.12 10.75
CA VAL A 310 -0.10 -0.57 9.35
C VAL A 310 1.19 -1.31 9.00
N GLU A 311 2.33 -0.83 9.49
CA GLU A 311 3.64 -1.44 9.31
C GLU A 311 3.73 -2.84 9.94
N GLN A 312 3.11 -3.05 11.10
CA GLN A 312 3.03 -4.38 11.74
C GLN A 312 2.10 -5.33 10.94
N ALA A 313 0.99 -4.83 10.42
CA ALA A 313 0.09 -5.63 9.59
C ALA A 313 0.75 -6.02 8.26
N CYS A 314 1.40 -5.08 7.57
CA CYS A 314 2.15 -5.33 6.34
C CYS A 314 3.27 -6.36 6.57
N ALA A 315 3.97 -6.32 7.70
CA ALA A 315 4.97 -7.33 8.07
C ALA A 315 4.41 -8.76 8.09
N TYR A 316 3.23 -8.98 8.71
CA TYR A 316 2.56 -10.28 8.67
C TYR A 316 2.04 -10.62 7.27
N GLY A 317 1.58 -9.64 6.50
CA GLY A 317 1.12 -9.83 5.12
C GLY A 317 2.22 -10.33 4.19
N ILE A 318 3.45 -9.82 4.33
CA ILE A 318 4.60 -10.25 3.52
C ILE A 318 4.96 -11.72 3.80
N GLU A 319 5.09 -12.14 5.06
CA GLU A 319 5.39 -13.55 5.38
C GLU A 319 4.26 -14.51 4.99
N ALA A 320 3.00 -14.07 5.06
CA ALA A 320 1.87 -14.83 4.55
C ALA A 320 1.93 -14.99 3.01
N LEU A 321 2.40 -13.97 2.29
CA LEU A 321 2.56 -14.02 0.83
C LEU A 321 3.74 -14.90 0.40
N GLU A 322 4.81 -14.99 1.20
CA GLU A 322 5.88 -15.99 0.98
C GLU A 322 5.34 -17.43 1.11
N ALA A 323 4.52 -17.69 2.15
CA ALA A 323 3.86 -18.99 2.33
C ALA A 323 2.87 -19.32 1.19
N LEU A 324 2.02 -18.37 0.80
CA LEU A 324 1.08 -18.54 -0.32
C LEU A 324 1.82 -18.75 -1.64
N GLY A 325 2.88 -17.98 -1.93
CA GLY A 325 3.69 -18.17 -3.13
C GLY A 325 4.34 -19.56 -3.23
N HIS A 326 4.79 -20.13 -2.10
CA HIS A 326 5.30 -21.50 -2.02
C HIS A 326 4.24 -22.57 -2.38
N LEU A 327 2.98 -22.34 -1.98
CA LEU A 327 1.83 -23.19 -2.31
C LEU A 327 1.39 -23.02 -3.77
N HIS A 328 1.28 -21.77 -4.23
CA HIS A 328 0.89 -21.44 -5.61
C HIS A 328 1.87 -22.05 -6.62
N GLY A 329 3.17 -21.98 -6.35
CA GLY A 329 4.23 -22.65 -7.13
C GLY A 329 4.21 -24.19 -7.09
N ARG A 330 3.29 -24.80 -6.34
CA ARG A 330 3.03 -26.26 -6.27
C ARG A 330 1.65 -26.66 -6.80
N ASN A 331 0.95 -25.75 -7.48
CA ASN A 331 -0.44 -25.94 -7.93
C ASN A 331 -1.43 -26.14 -6.75
N LEU A 332 -1.16 -25.52 -5.60
CA LEU A 332 -2.00 -25.57 -4.40
C LEU A 332 -2.57 -24.19 -4.06
N LEU A 333 -3.73 -24.15 -3.42
CA LEU A 333 -4.41 -22.95 -2.90
C LEU A 333 -4.66 -23.10 -1.39
N TYR A 334 -4.67 -21.98 -0.67
CA TYR A 334 -4.85 -21.96 0.79
C TYR A 334 -6.31 -21.77 1.24
N CYS A 335 -7.11 -21.04 0.46
CA CYS A 335 -8.56 -20.84 0.52
C CYS A 335 -9.16 -20.18 1.79
N ASP A 336 -8.48 -20.21 2.94
CA ASP A 336 -9.02 -19.71 4.23
C ASP A 336 -7.99 -18.88 5.04
N PHE A 337 -7.21 -18.00 4.39
CA PHE A 337 -6.29 -17.12 5.12
C PHE A 337 -7.05 -16.00 5.84
N LYS A 338 -6.89 -15.97 7.16
CA LYS A 338 -7.57 -15.06 8.09
C LYS A 338 -6.82 -14.97 9.41
N VAL A 339 -7.20 -14.01 10.25
CA VAL A 339 -6.57 -13.73 11.56
C VAL A 339 -6.59 -14.92 12.55
N ASP A 340 -7.51 -15.87 12.39
CA ASP A 340 -7.55 -17.12 13.17
C ASP A 340 -6.44 -18.11 12.78
N ASN A 341 -6.08 -18.18 11.50
CA ASN A 341 -5.32 -19.29 10.91
C ASN A 341 -3.81 -19.00 10.82
N ALA A 342 -3.35 -17.88 11.37
CA ALA A 342 -1.94 -17.50 11.39
C ALA A 342 -1.51 -17.13 12.83
N ILE A 343 -0.40 -17.73 13.28
CA ILE A 343 0.21 -17.53 14.60
C ILE A 343 1.56 -16.83 14.45
N GLN A 344 1.80 -15.76 15.20
CA GLN A 344 3.18 -15.29 15.44
C GLN A 344 3.80 -16.14 16.56
N THR A 345 5.01 -16.64 16.29
CA THR A 345 5.83 -17.45 17.18
C THR A 345 7.25 -16.89 17.16
N GLU A 346 7.76 -16.43 18.29
CA GLU A 346 8.99 -15.62 18.37
C GLU A 346 8.94 -14.44 17.36
N ASP A 347 9.88 -14.41 16.42
CA ASP A 347 10.03 -13.39 15.36
C ASP A 347 9.52 -13.88 13.98
N GLU A 348 8.72 -14.96 13.93
CA GLU A 348 8.19 -15.61 12.72
C GLU A 348 6.66 -15.66 12.72
N LEU A 349 6.02 -15.61 11.54
CA LEU A 349 4.62 -15.99 11.31
C LEU A 349 4.52 -17.41 10.75
N LYS A 350 3.58 -18.21 11.25
CA LYS A 350 3.21 -19.54 10.70
C LYS A 350 1.72 -19.64 10.42
N LEU A 351 1.37 -20.15 9.24
CA LEU A 351 0.02 -20.59 8.88
C LEU A 351 -0.25 -21.96 9.50
N ILE A 352 -1.39 -22.12 10.20
CA ILE A 352 -1.64 -23.27 11.09
C ILE A 352 -2.86 -24.14 10.73
N ASP A 353 -3.72 -23.72 9.81
CA ASP A 353 -4.84 -24.55 9.36
C ASP A 353 -4.67 -24.95 7.89
N MET A 354 -4.33 -26.21 7.64
CA MET A 354 -4.24 -26.77 6.29
C MET A 354 -5.55 -27.46 5.85
N GLY A 355 -6.63 -27.36 6.64
CA GLY A 355 -7.88 -28.09 6.43
C GLY A 355 -8.63 -27.75 5.14
N ALA A 356 -8.47 -26.51 4.64
CA ALA A 356 -9.06 -26.00 3.40
C ALA A 356 -8.07 -26.00 2.21
N VAL A 357 -6.82 -26.42 2.40
CA VAL A 357 -5.80 -26.43 1.34
C VAL A 357 -6.16 -27.49 0.31
N ARG A 358 -6.19 -27.09 -0.97
CA ARG A 358 -6.57 -27.95 -2.10
C ARG A 358 -5.68 -27.72 -3.32
N ARG A 359 -5.82 -28.56 -4.33
CA ARG A 359 -5.11 -28.43 -5.62
C ARG A 359 -5.89 -27.46 -6.54
N MET A 360 -5.22 -26.78 -7.47
CA MET A 360 -5.90 -25.86 -8.41
C MET A 360 -6.72 -26.60 -9.49
N ASP A 361 -6.45 -27.89 -9.68
CA ASP A 361 -7.11 -28.81 -10.62
C ASP A 361 -8.10 -29.77 -9.90
N ASP A 362 -8.67 -29.32 -8.79
CA ASP A 362 -9.72 -30.02 -8.02
C ASP A 362 -11.04 -29.24 -8.16
N ASP A 363 -11.99 -29.82 -8.89
CA ASP A 363 -13.33 -29.25 -9.13
C ASP A 363 -14.44 -29.94 -8.29
N GLU A 364 -14.15 -31.10 -7.69
CA GLU A 364 -15.15 -31.97 -7.03
C GLU A 364 -15.23 -31.75 -5.52
N SER A 365 -14.14 -31.32 -4.85
CA SER A 365 -14.14 -31.15 -3.39
C SER A 365 -15.01 -29.99 -2.92
N ALA A 366 -15.62 -30.15 -1.75
CA ALA A 366 -16.36 -29.08 -1.08
C ALA A 366 -15.47 -27.87 -0.80
N ILE A 367 -15.84 -26.70 -1.33
CA ILE A 367 -15.11 -25.45 -1.13
C ILE A 367 -15.41 -24.88 0.26
N TYR A 368 -14.37 -24.62 1.04
CA TYR A 368 -14.44 -23.99 2.35
C TYR A 368 -13.97 -22.54 2.29
N GLY A 369 -14.53 -21.69 3.16
CA GLY A 369 -14.12 -20.29 3.30
C GLY A 369 -14.87 -19.58 4.42
N THR A 370 -14.41 -18.38 4.77
CA THR A 370 -15.01 -17.57 5.85
C THR A 370 -15.63 -16.30 5.30
N VAL A 371 -16.93 -16.10 5.56
CA VAL A 371 -17.68 -14.88 5.18
C VAL A 371 -16.96 -13.63 5.66
N GLY A 372 -16.78 -12.65 4.77
CA GLY A 372 -16.03 -11.41 5.04
C GLY A 372 -14.51 -11.51 4.82
N TYR A 373 -13.97 -12.70 4.51
CA TYR A 373 -12.60 -12.92 4.04
C TYR A 373 -12.54 -13.54 2.64
N GLN A 374 -13.39 -14.53 2.37
CA GLN A 374 -13.50 -15.22 1.07
C GLN A 374 -13.86 -14.23 -0.05
N ALA A 375 -13.29 -14.43 -1.24
CA ALA A 375 -13.60 -13.62 -2.41
C ALA A 375 -14.97 -13.99 -3.02
N PRO A 376 -15.74 -13.02 -3.53
CA PRO A 376 -17.13 -13.22 -3.92
C PRO A 376 -17.31 -14.22 -5.08
N GLU A 377 -16.36 -14.29 -6.01
CA GLU A 377 -16.44 -15.19 -7.18
C GLU A 377 -16.28 -16.67 -6.83
N VAL A 378 -15.75 -17.00 -5.64
CA VAL A 378 -15.36 -18.38 -5.28
C VAL A 378 -16.56 -19.33 -5.23
N ALA A 379 -17.77 -18.81 -4.97
CA ALA A 379 -19.00 -19.60 -4.96
C ALA A 379 -19.57 -19.91 -6.37
N GLU A 380 -19.10 -19.21 -7.41
CA GLU A 380 -19.58 -19.35 -8.80
C GLU A 380 -18.51 -19.89 -9.75
N VAL A 381 -17.25 -19.53 -9.54
CA VAL A 381 -16.09 -19.81 -10.41
C VAL A 381 -15.11 -20.81 -9.75
N GLY A 382 -15.22 -21.02 -8.44
CA GLY A 382 -14.25 -21.78 -7.66
C GLY A 382 -13.06 -20.94 -7.17
N PRO A 383 -12.23 -21.48 -6.26
CA PRO A 383 -11.07 -20.77 -5.72
C PRO A 383 -9.91 -20.73 -6.72
N SER A 384 -9.18 -19.62 -6.68
CA SER A 384 -8.02 -19.32 -7.54
C SER A 384 -6.92 -18.58 -6.77
N VAL A 385 -5.75 -18.39 -7.39
CA VAL A 385 -4.68 -17.52 -6.87
C VAL A 385 -5.22 -16.11 -6.55
N ALA A 386 -6.03 -15.53 -7.45
CA ALA A 386 -6.65 -14.22 -7.24
C ALA A 386 -7.63 -14.20 -6.05
N SER A 387 -8.23 -15.34 -5.68
CA SER A 387 -9.09 -15.46 -4.50
C SER A 387 -8.29 -15.58 -3.19
N ASP A 388 -7.15 -16.29 -3.20
CA ASP A 388 -6.24 -16.35 -2.04
C ASP A 388 -5.71 -14.94 -1.71
N LEU A 389 -5.28 -14.19 -2.73
CA LEU A 389 -4.73 -12.84 -2.59
C LEU A 389 -5.78 -11.83 -2.08
N TYR A 390 -7.06 -12.03 -2.43
CA TYR A 390 -8.18 -11.28 -1.85
C TYR A 390 -8.25 -11.49 -0.32
N THR A 391 -8.16 -12.75 0.15
CA THR A 391 -8.21 -13.05 1.60
C THR A 391 -7.06 -12.38 2.39
N VAL A 392 -5.88 -12.19 1.77
CA VAL A 392 -4.76 -11.44 2.36
C VAL A 392 -5.13 -9.98 2.61
N ALA A 393 -5.69 -9.30 1.61
CA ALA A 393 -6.11 -7.91 1.76
C ALA A 393 -7.29 -7.75 2.74
N ARG A 394 -8.26 -8.67 2.75
CA ARG A 394 -9.32 -8.69 3.77
C ARG A 394 -8.75 -8.84 5.18
N THR A 395 -7.73 -9.67 5.35
CA THR A 395 -7.02 -9.85 6.63
C THR A 395 -6.29 -8.59 7.06
N LEU A 396 -5.55 -7.95 6.15
CA LEU A 396 -4.87 -6.67 6.41
C LEU A 396 -5.85 -5.55 6.78
N ALA A 397 -7.00 -5.46 6.10
CA ALA A 397 -8.05 -4.50 6.42
C ALA A 397 -8.63 -4.73 7.83
N VAL A 398 -8.96 -5.98 8.19
CA VAL A 398 -9.44 -6.32 9.54
C VAL A 398 -8.40 -5.99 10.62
N LEU A 399 -7.11 -6.18 10.36
CA LEU A 399 -6.04 -5.87 11.32
C LEU A 399 -5.85 -4.36 11.55
N THR A 400 -5.87 -3.56 10.49
CA THR A 400 -5.38 -2.15 10.50
C THR A 400 -6.40 -1.08 10.89
N PHE A 401 -7.71 -1.34 10.78
CA PHE A 401 -8.73 -0.39 11.25
C PHE A 401 -9.92 -1.11 11.91
N ASP A 402 -10.82 -0.34 12.54
CA ASP A 402 -12.02 -0.87 13.20
C ASP A 402 -13.10 -1.23 12.17
N PHE A 403 -12.89 -2.33 11.44
CA PHE A 403 -13.70 -2.76 10.29
C PHE A 403 -15.07 -3.34 10.72
N GLN A 404 -15.91 -2.52 11.34
CA GLN A 404 -17.25 -2.91 11.77
C GLN A 404 -18.12 -3.29 10.57
N GLY A 405 -18.81 -4.44 10.66
CA GLY A 405 -19.66 -4.95 9.58
C GLY A 405 -18.93 -5.67 8.44
N TYR A 406 -17.64 -6.02 8.57
CA TYR A 406 -16.87 -6.73 7.54
C TYR A 406 -17.42 -8.12 7.16
N THR A 407 -18.29 -8.72 7.98
CA THR A 407 -19.00 -9.99 7.71
C THR A 407 -20.46 -9.80 7.29
N THR A 408 -20.93 -8.55 7.14
CA THR A 408 -22.32 -8.22 6.82
C THR A 408 -22.41 -7.12 5.76
N VAL A 409 -22.46 -5.84 6.16
CA VAL A 409 -22.60 -4.69 5.24
C VAL A 409 -21.43 -4.57 4.28
N PHE A 410 -20.23 -4.97 4.72
CA PHE A 410 -18.99 -4.90 3.96
C PHE A 410 -18.39 -6.29 3.71
N ALA A 411 -19.24 -7.31 3.52
CA ALA A 411 -18.80 -8.69 3.25
C ALA A 411 -17.75 -8.73 2.11
N ASP A 412 -18.11 -8.16 0.96
CA ASP A 412 -17.33 -8.28 -0.28
C ASP A 412 -16.70 -6.93 -0.73
N SER A 413 -16.74 -5.91 0.13
CA SER A 413 -16.34 -4.53 -0.22
C SER A 413 -15.60 -3.81 0.91
N LEU A 414 -14.87 -2.75 0.56
CA LEU A 414 -14.21 -1.84 1.51
C LEU A 414 -15.06 -0.57 1.76
N PRO A 415 -15.02 -0.01 2.99
CA PRO A 415 -15.72 1.23 3.36
C PRO A 415 -15.19 2.45 2.59
N ASP A 416 -15.79 3.61 2.83
CA ASP A 416 -15.42 4.84 2.12
C ASP A 416 -14.07 5.40 2.61
N PRO A 417 -13.12 5.74 1.72
CA PRO A 417 -11.79 6.23 2.10
C PRO A 417 -11.83 7.50 2.95
N ASP A 418 -12.82 8.36 2.79
CA ASP A 418 -12.88 9.62 3.52
C ASP A 418 -13.40 9.42 4.96
N THR A 419 -13.87 8.20 5.30
CA THR A 419 -14.32 7.79 6.64
C THR A 419 -13.29 7.02 7.47
N ILE A 420 -12.17 6.58 6.87
CA ILE A 420 -11.14 5.76 7.53
C ILE A 420 -9.80 6.52 7.55
N ASP A 421 -9.34 6.93 8.73
CA ASP A 421 -8.10 7.73 8.89
C ASP A 421 -6.87 7.06 8.25
N VAL A 422 -6.74 5.74 8.40
CA VAL A 422 -5.68 4.93 7.77
C VAL A 422 -5.67 5.08 6.25
N PHE A 423 -6.82 5.14 5.59
CA PHE A 423 -6.93 5.28 4.13
C PHE A 423 -6.62 6.69 3.66
N ARG A 424 -6.92 7.71 4.46
CA ARG A 424 -6.55 9.12 4.19
C ARG A 424 -5.05 9.37 4.36
N GLN A 425 -4.46 8.75 5.39
CA GLN A 425 -3.04 8.87 5.73
C GLN A 425 -2.13 8.08 4.79
N TYR A 426 -2.52 6.85 4.42
CA TYR A 426 -1.73 5.92 3.61
C TYR A 426 -2.48 5.52 2.33
N GLU A 427 -2.49 6.41 1.34
CA GLU A 427 -3.16 6.22 0.04
C GLU A 427 -2.63 4.99 -0.72
N SER A 428 -1.33 4.73 -0.62
CA SER A 428 -0.68 3.54 -1.21
C SER A 428 -1.24 2.24 -0.62
N PHE A 429 -1.38 2.17 0.72
CA PHE A 429 -2.02 1.05 1.40
C PHE A 429 -3.51 0.92 1.06
N TYR A 430 -4.24 2.04 0.94
CA TYR A 430 -5.63 2.01 0.46
C TYR A 430 -5.74 1.46 -0.98
N ARG A 431 -4.94 1.94 -1.93
CA ARG A 431 -4.93 1.44 -3.31
C ARG A 431 -4.54 -0.04 -3.39
N PHE A 432 -3.55 -0.46 -2.60
CA PHE A 432 -3.18 -1.87 -2.46
C PHE A 432 -4.36 -2.75 -2.02
N LEU A 433 -5.10 -2.32 -0.97
CA LEU A 433 -6.28 -3.03 -0.53
C LEU A 433 -7.39 -3.03 -1.58
N VAL A 434 -7.59 -1.93 -2.32
CA VAL A 434 -8.58 -1.89 -3.41
C VAL A 434 -8.20 -2.81 -4.56
N ARG A 435 -6.96 -2.78 -5.09
CA ARG A 435 -6.53 -3.69 -6.18
C ARG A 435 -6.70 -5.15 -5.77
N ALA A 436 -6.25 -5.53 -4.57
CA ALA A 436 -6.40 -6.89 -4.08
C ALA A 436 -7.86 -7.29 -3.77
N THR A 437 -8.78 -6.34 -3.60
CA THR A 437 -10.21 -6.62 -3.36
C THR A 437 -11.13 -6.20 -4.50
N ASP A 438 -10.59 -6.04 -5.72
CA ASP A 438 -11.41 -5.79 -6.91
C ASP A 438 -12.38 -6.97 -7.16
N PRO A 439 -13.68 -6.73 -7.40
CA PRO A 439 -14.64 -7.78 -7.76
C PRO A 439 -14.25 -8.59 -9.00
N ASP A 440 -13.49 -8.01 -9.93
CA ASP A 440 -12.96 -8.70 -11.10
C ASP A 440 -11.58 -9.32 -10.77
N PRO A 441 -11.45 -10.66 -10.71
CA PRO A 441 -10.22 -11.32 -10.28
C PRO A 441 -9.03 -11.03 -11.22
N ASP A 442 -9.28 -10.73 -12.50
CA ASP A 442 -8.25 -10.43 -13.51
C ASP A 442 -7.59 -9.05 -13.30
N ARG A 443 -8.08 -8.23 -12.36
CA ARG A 443 -7.53 -6.91 -11.99
C ARG A 443 -6.66 -6.94 -10.74
N ARG A 444 -6.73 -8.03 -9.97
CA ARG A 444 -5.98 -8.19 -8.72
C ARG A 444 -4.49 -8.36 -9.01
N PHE A 445 -3.70 -8.63 -7.98
CA PHE A 445 -2.32 -9.07 -8.17
C PHE A 445 -2.32 -10.46 -8.84
N ALA A 446 -1.49 -10.65 -9.86
CA ALA A 446 -1.40 -11.89 -10.65
C ALA A 446 -0.63 -13.00 -9.91
N SER A 447 0.14 -12.65 -8.87
CA SER A 447 0.87 -13.61 -8.04
C SER A 447 1.11 -13.09 -6.62
N ALA A 448 1.37 -14.01 -5.69
CA ALA A 448 1.79 -13.66 -4.33
C ALA A 448 3.13 -12.90 -4.30
N GLN A 449 4.03 -13.16 -5.25
CA GLN A 449 5.30 -12.41 -5.40
C GLN A 449 5.04 -10.94 -5.75
N GLU A 450 4.23 -10.66 -6.78
CA GLU A 450 3.87 -9.30 -7.20
C GLU A 450 3.21 -8.54 -6.04
N MET A 451 2.26 -9.19 -5.34
CA MET A 451 1.60 -8.62 -4.18
C MET A 451 2.58 -8.35 -3.02
N GLY A 452 3.55 -9.25 -2.79
CA GLY A 452 4.58 -9.10 -1.76
C GLY A 452 5.56 -7.96 -2.05
N GLU A 453 6.01 -7.83 -3.30
CA GLU A 453 6.86 -6.72 -3.75
C GLU A 453 6.15 -5.37 -3.56
N GLN A 454 4.90 -5.26 -4.02
CA GLN A 454 4.12 -4.02 -3.87
C GLN A 454 3.77 -3.72 -2.41
N LEU A 455 3.43 -4.72 -1.59
CA LEU A 455 3.23 -4.54 -0.14
C LEU A 455 4.52 -4.10 0.58
N THR A 456 5.69 -4.56 0.11
CA THR A 456 6.98 -4.11 0.63
C THR A 456 7.28 -2.66 0.24
N GLY A 457 6.91 -2.22 -0.97
CA GLY A 457 6.95 -0.81 -1.37
C GLY A 457 6.05 0.07 -0.49
N VAL A 458 4.80 -0.34 -0.27
CA VAL A 458 3.87 0.32 0.67
C VAL A 458 4.46 0.38 2.09
N LEU A 459 5.05 -0.71 2.58
CA LEU A 459 5.68 -0.76 3.90
C LEU A 459 6.84 0.23 4.04
N ARG A 460 7.70 0.38 3.01
CA ARG A 460 8.79 1.37 3.00
C ARG A 460 8.25 2.80 3.12
N GLU A 461 7.18 3.12 2.41
CA GLU A 461 6.51 4.44 2.50
C GLU A 461 5.94 4.68 3.90
N VAL A 462 5.17 3.73 4.45
CA VAL A 462 4.56 3.82 5.80
C VAL A 462 5.64 4.05 6.87
N VAL A 463 6.70 3.24 6.88
CA VAL A 463 7.80 3.35 7.87
C VAL A 463 8.59 4.66 7.68
N SER A 464 8.79 5.12 6.44
CA SER A 464 9.48 6.38 6.17
C SER A 464 8.69 7.59 6.70
N LEU A 465 7.37 7.59 6.49
CA LEU A 465 6.45 8.61 7.00
C LEU A 465 6.40 8.66 8.53
N GLN A 466 6.39 7.49 9.19
CA GLN A 466 6.31 7.40 10.65
C GLN A 466 7.63 7.77 11.35
N THR A 467 8.76 7.31 10.81
CA THR A 467 10.07 7.46 11.46
C THR A 467 10.83 8.72 11.03
N GLY A 468 10.40 9.40 9.97
CA GLY A 468 11.13 10.50 9.35
C GLY A 468 12.46 10.06 8.71
N ARG A 469 12.65 8.76 8.48
CA ARG A 469 13.87 8.17 7.91
C ARG A 469 13.54 7.37 6.66
N ALA A 470 14.08 7.82 5.53
CA ALA A 470 13.93 7.16 4.25
C ALA A 470 14.32 5.67 4.28
N ARG A 471 13.57 4.88 3.50
CA ARG A 471 13.78 3.44 3.29
C ARG A 471 13.96 3.17 1.79
N PRO A 472 15.04 3.68 1.18
CA PRO A 472 15.26 3.63 -0.27
C PRO A 472 15.42 2.19 -0.76
N ALA A 473 15.04 1.93 -2.02
CA ALA A 473 15.15 0.62 -2.63
C ALA A 473 15.05 0.68 -4.16
N LEU A 474 15.72 -0.27 -4.84
CA LEU A 474 15.52 -0.48 -6.27
C LEU A 474 14.12 -1.08 -6.53
N SER A 475 13.45 -0.58 -7.57
CA SER A 475 12.19 -1.11 -8.07
C SER A 475 12.41 -2.35 -8.93
N THR A 476 11.42 -3.25 -8.96
CA THR A 476 11.36 -4.39 -9.89
C THR A 476 10.64 -4.06 -11.20
N GLN A 477 10.00 -2.88 -11.29
CA GLN A 477 9.23 -2.43 -12.44
C GLN A 477 9.87 -1.24 -13.17
N PHE A 478 10.68 -0.43 -12.48
CA PHE A 478 11.29 0.80 -13.02
C PHE A 478 12.80 0.89 -12.77
N GLY A 479 13.52 1.49 -13.71
CA GLY A 479 14.90 1.93 -13.51
C GLY A 479 15.01 3.18 -12.61
N PRO A 480 16.23 3.54 -12.16
CA PRO A 480 16.46 4.71 -11.32
C PRO A 480 16.22 6.03 -12.06
N GLU A 481 16.19 7.14 -11.31
CA GLU A 481 16.23 8.48 -11.89
C GLU A 481 17.60 8.73 -12.57
N LEU A 482 17.59 8.91 -13.90
CA LEU A 482 18.81 9.07 -14.70
C LEU A 482 19.14 10.53 -15.06
N ARG A 483 18.17 11.45 -14.92
CA ARG A 483 18.28 12.87 -15.29
C ARG A 483 17.43 13.71 -14.34
N VAL A 484 17.88 14.91 -14.00
CA VAL A 484 17.12 15.90 -13.23
C VAL A 484 17.18 17.23 -13.98
N THR A 485 16.05 17.69 -14.49
CA THR A 485 15.97 18.81 -15.44
C THR A 485 15.89 20.18 -14.77
N ASP A 486 15.05 20.31 -13.74
CA ASP A 486 14.61 21.62 -13.23
C ASP A 486 15.32 22.07 -11.95
N THR A 487 16.64 21.90 -11.92
CA THR A 487 17.48 22.28 -10.76
C THR A 487 17.70 23.80 -10.63
N GLU A 488 17.58 24.56 -11.72
CA GLU A 488 17.65 26.03 -11.70
C GLU A 488 16.29 26.65 -11.37
N LEU A 489 15.87 26.46 -10.11
CA LEU A 489 14.55 26.82 -9.57
C LEU A 489 14.17 28.31 -9.72
N PHE A 490 15.18 29.19 -9.76
CA PHE A 490 15.03 30.64 -9.88
C PHE A 490 15.84 31.14 -11.08
N PRO A 491 15.27 32.01 -11.95
CA PRO A 491 15.97 32.52 -13.13
C PRO A 491 17.19 33.39 -12.78
N ALA A 492 17.93 33.85 -13.79
CA ALA A 492 18.88 34.94 -13.62
C ALA A 492 18.17 36.19 -13.03
N LEU A 493 18.92 37.07 -12.36
CA LEU A 493 18.38 38.36 -11.91
C LEU A 493 18.64 39.42 -12.98
N ASP A 494 17.66 39.60 -13.86
CA ASP A 494 17.68 40.59 -14.92
C ASP A 494 17.42 42.00 -14.37
N GLY A 495 18.45 42.58 -13.75
CA GLY A 495 18.39 43.92 -13.18
C GLY A 495 19.47 44.19 -12.14
N ASP A 496 19.22 45.17 -11.29
CA ASP A 496 20.07 45.53 -10.15
C ASP A 496 19.60 44.83 -8.87
N VAL A 497 20.54 44.37 -8.05
CA VAL A 497 20.30 43.61 -6.80
C VAL A 497 19.75 44.46 -5.64
N SER A 498 19.62 45.77 -5.84
CA SER A 498 19.13 46.73 -4.84
C SER A 498 18.37 47.86 -5.54
N ARG A 499 17.32 48.38 -4.90
CA ARG A 499 16.57 49.58 -5.31
C ARG A 499 17.47 50.79 -5.57
N LEU A 500 18.65 50.85 -4.95
CA LEU A 500 19.61 51.94 -5.14
C LEU A 500 20.28 51.93 -6.53
N GLY A 501 20.51 50.75 -7.11
CA GLY A 501 21.06 50.65 -8.47
C GLY A 501 20.03 50.94 -9.56
N GLY A 502 18.75 50.65 -9.26
CA GLY A 502 17.63 50.71 -10.20
C GLY A 502 17.58 52.01 -11.03
N ARG A 503 17.68 51.86 -12.35
CA ARG A 503 17.58 52.98 -13.29
C ARG A 503 16.13 53.49 -13.29
N ALA A 504 15.87 54.62 -12.66
CA ALA A 504 14.62 55.35 -12.88
C ALA A 504 14.46 55.60 -14.41
N PRO A 505 13.26 55.49 -14.99
CA PRO A 505 13.03 55.68 -16.42
C PRO A 505 13.18 57.15 -16.82
N GLY A 506 14.43 57.62 -16.88
CA GLY A 506 14.79 58.95 -17.30
C GLY A 506 14.32 59.20 -18.74
N ARG A 507 13.79 60.40 -18.99
CA ARG A 507 13.26 60.84 -20.29
C ARG A 507 14.38 60.88 -21.34
N GLY A 508 14.67 59.73 -21.95
CA GLY A 508 15.66 59.56 -23.01
C GLY A 508 15.27 60.34 -24.26
N ARG A 509 15.80 61.56 -24.40
CA ARG A 509 15.54 62.48 -25.51
C ARG A 509 16.17 61.96 -26.81
N ARG A 510 15.50 61.04 -27.50
CA ARG A 510 15.84 60.65 -28.89
C ARG A 510 15.78 61.89 -29.80
N PRO A 511 16.85 62.21 -30.57
CA PRO A 511 16.77 63.18 -31.64
C PRO A 511 16.22 62.53 -32.93
N GLY A 512 15.27 63.19 -33.60
CA GLY A 512 14.87 62.88 -34.98
C GLY A 512 14.14 61.54 -35.20
N GLY A 513 12.81 61.54 -35.09
CA GLY A 513 11.95 60.43 -35.50
C GLY A 513 10.48 60.83 -35.47
N GLN A 514 9.66 60.29 -36.38
CA GLN A 514 8.22 60.58 -36.43
C GLN A 514 7.50 60.07 -35.16
N PRO A 515 6.37 60.71 -34.76
CA PRO A 515 5.55 60.19 -33.68
C PRO A 515 4.93 58.83 -34.07
N PRO A 516 5.00 57.80 -33.21
CA PRO A 516 4.32 56.54 -33.47
C PRO A 516 2.79 56.70 -33.36
N ALA A 517 2.07 55.81 -34.02
CA ALA A 517 0.62 55.65 -33.83
C ALA A 517 0.30 55.27 -32.37
N PRO A 518 -0.92 55.57 -31.86
CA PRO A 518 -1.32 55.12 -30.53
C PRO A 518 -1.29 53.59 -30.44
N PRO A 519 -0.75 53.01 -29.36
CA PRO A 519 -0.76 51.56 -29.17
C PRO A 519 -2.20 51.05 -29.00
N ALA A 520 -2.47 49.85 -29.51
CA ALA A 520 -3.64 49.09 -29.11
C ALA A 520 -3.57 48.77 -27.60
N PRO A 521 -4.69 48.48 -26.92
CA PRO A 521 -4.67 48.06 -25.53
C PRO A 521 -4.03 46.67 -25.40
N GLU A 522 -2.71 46.65 -25.21
CA GLU A 522 -1.99 45.44 -24.79
C GLU A 522 -2.53 44.98 -23.44
N LEU A 523 -2.82 43.68 -23.34
CA LEU A 523 -3.13 43.03 -22.06
C LEU A 523 -1.95 43.28 -21.09
N PRO A 524 -2.20 43.52 -19.79
CA PRO A 524 -1.13 43.80 -18.85
C PRO A 524 -0.15 42.62 -18.83
N ALA A 525 1.08 42.89 -19.26
CA ALA A 525 2.14 41.87 -19.30
C ALA A 525 2.27 41.23 -17.92
N ALA A 526 2.13 39.90 -17.86
CA ALA A 526 2.18 39.16 -16.61
C ALA A 526 3.51 39.46 -15.90
N ALA A 527 3.44 39.79 -14.61
CA ALA A 527 4.64 40.01 -13.82
C ALA A 527 5.52 38.74 -13.89
N PRO A 528 6.84 38.87 -14.13
CA PRO A 528 7.70 37.72 -14.36
C PRO A 528 7.62 36.75 -13.17
N ALA A 529 7.31 35.49 -13.46
CA ALA A 529 7.15 34.47 -12.44
C ALA A 529 8.45 34.37 -11.61
N LEU A 530 8.31 34.54 -10.29
CA LEU A 530 9.45 34.62 -9.37
C LEU A 530 10.27 33.32 -9.34
N VAL A 531 9.63 32.22 -9.72
CA VAL A 531 10.12 30.85 -9.80
C VAL A 531 9.99 30.39 -11.25
N ARG A 532 10.99 29.65 -11.74
CA ARG A 532 10.96 29.12 -13.11
C ARG A 532 9.89 28.02 -13.23
N PRO A 533 8.97 28.08 -14.22
CA PRO A 533 8.03 26.99 -14.46
C PRO A 533 8.78 25.74 -14.94
N VAL A 534 8.28 24.56 -14.57
CA VAL A 534 8.83 23.26 -14.99
C VAL A 534 8.74 23.06 -16.50
N ASP A 535 9.81 22.56 -17.13
CA ASP A 535 9.77 22.12 -18.52
C ASP A 535 9.06 20.76 -18.59
N THR A 536 7.77 20.77 -18.92
CA THR A 536 6.90 19.58 -18.83
C THR A 536 7.35 18.43 -19.74
N ALA A 537 7.92 18.75 -20.91
CA ALA A 537 8.42 17.77 -21.86
C ALA A 537 9.78 17.21 -21.41
N ALA A 538 10.70 18.06 -20.97
CA ALA A 538 11.99 17.61 -20.45
C ALA A 538 11.82 16.79 -19.16
N ALA A 539 10.97 17.23 -18.23
CA ALA A 539 10.68 16.53 -16.98
C ALA A 539 9.95 15.21 -17.23
N GLY A 540 8.97 15.18 -18.15
CA GLY A 540 8.31 13.93 -18.59
C GLY A 540 9.29 12.92 -19.19
N LEU A 541 10.32 13.40 -19.91
CA LEU A 541 11.41 12.58 -20.46
C LEU A 541 12.58 12.34 -19.48
N ALA A 542 12.54 12.93 -18.30
CA ALA A 542 13.42 12.61 -17.17
C ALA A 542 12.83 11.52 -16.26
N LEU A 543 11.50 11.31 -16.29
CA LEU A 543 10.82 10.28 -15.51
C LEU A 543 11.44 8.88 -15.69
N PRO A 544 11.45 8.05 -14.63
CA PRO A 544 11.88 6.66 -14.65
C PRO A 544 11.38 5.86 -15.86
N VAL A 545 12.21 4.96 -16.34
CA VAL A 545 11.90 4.09 -17.48
C VAL A 545 11.44 2.74 -16.94
N PRO A 546 10.34 2.14 -17.43
CA PRO A 546 10.02 0.74 -17.15
C PRO A 546 11.21 -0.18 -17.46
N LEU A 547 11.41 -1.21 -16.64
CA LEU A 547 12.42 -2.23 -16.92
C LEU A 547 12.00 -3.08 -18.12
N VAL A 548 13.00 -3.53 -18.87
CA VAL A 548 12.84 -4.40 -20.04
C VAL A 548 12.54 -5.82 -19.55
N ASP A 549 11.48 -6.44 -20.07
CA ASP A 549 11.14 -7.83 -19.76
C ASP A 549 12.29 -8.78 -20.12
N SER A 550 12.74 -9.58 -19.14
CA SER A 550 13.85 -10.52 -19.34
C SER A 550 13.53 -11.65 -20.32
N GLY A 551 12.24 -11.90 -20.59
CA GLY A 551 11.74 -12.82 -21.61
C GLY A 551 11.62 -12.26 -23.03
N ASP A 552 11.84 -10.95 -23.25
CA ASP A 552 11.80 -10.38 -24.61
C ASP A 552 13.00 -10.88 -25.43
N PRO A 553 12.81 -11.36 -26.69
CA PRO A 553 13.89 -11.89 -27.51
C PRO A 553 15.01 -10.87 -27.81
N ASN A 554 14.75 -9.57 -27.61
CA ASN A 554 15.71 -8.49 -27.77
C ASN A 554 16.27 -7.96 -26.45
N ALA A 555 15.95 -8.53 -25.28
CA ALA A 555 16.36 -7.99 -23.98
C ALA A 555 17.89 -7.78 -23.87
N GLY A 556 18.68 -8.77 -24.28
CA GLY A 556 20.15 -8.67 -24.33
C GLY A 556 20.68 -7.69 -25.38
N PHE A 557 19.94 -7.48 -26.48
CA PHE A 557 20.26 -6.49 -27.51
C PHE A 557 20.00 -5.05 -26.99
N LEU A 558 18.86 -4.84 -26.36
CA LEU A 558 18.46 -3.55 -25.75
C LEU A 558 19.38 -3.15 -24.59
N ALA A 559 19.90 -4.12 -23.81
CA ALA A 559 20.93 -3.88 -22.81
C ALA A 559 22.22 -3.28 -23.42
N GLY A 560 22.59 -3.69 -24.64
CA GLY A 560 23.72 -3.12 -25.39
C GLY A 560 23.48 -1.68 -25.89
N LEU A 561 22.23 -1.19 -25.88
CA LEU A 561 21.82 0.13 -26.38
C LEU A 561 21.46 1.13 -25.26
N GLN A 562 21.89 0.86 -24.01
CA GLN A 562 21.63 1.74 -22.87
C GLN A 562 22.35 3.09 -22.95
N THR A 563 23.54 3.12 -23.57
CA THR A 563 24.40 4.32 -23.69
C THR A 563 24.29 5.04 -25.04
N SER A 564 23.51 4.52 -25.99
CA SER A 564 23.33 5.11 -27.32
C SER A 564 22.57 6.44 -27.28
N ALA A 565 22.96 7.40 -28.13
CA ALA A 565 22.22 8.65 -28.27
C ALA A 565 20.87 8.42 -28.97
N PRO A 566 19.81 9.22 -28.69
CA PRO A 566 18.46 8.97 -29.22
C PRO A 566 18.35 8.90 -30.75
N GLY A 567 19.17 9.68 -31.49
CA GLY A 567 19.22 9.63 -32.95
C GLY A 567 19.79 8.32 -33.49
N ASP A 568 20.92 7.86 -32.93
CA ASP A 568 21.56 6.59 -33.32
C ASP A 568 20.71 5.39 -32.91
N LEU A 569 20.00 5.50 -31.78
CA LEU A 569 19.11 4.48 -31.22
C LEU A 569 17.98 4.10 -32.20
N LEU A 570 17.42 5.07 -32.94
CA LEU A 570 16.40 4.78 -33.97
C LEU A 570 16.97 3.96 -35.15
N HIS A 571 18.24 4.17 -35.51
CA HIS A 571 18.90 3.36 -36.53
C HIS A 571 19.27 1.97 -36.00
N ALA A 572 19.77 1.89 -34.76
CA ALA A 572 20.11 0.63 -34.11
C ALA A 572 18.87 -0.28 -33.94
N LEU A 573 17.73 0.26 -33.51
CA LEU A 573 16.48 -0.49 -33.35
C LEU A 573 15.96 -1.09 -34.68
N ALA A 574 16.29 -0.50 -35.83
CA ALA A 574 15.96 -1.07 -37.14
C ALA A 574 16.77 -2.34 -37.48
N ALA A 575 17.85 -2.62 -36.72
CA ALA A 575 18.66 -3.85 -36.82
C ALA A 575 18.36 -4.85 -35.68
N ALA A 576 17.26 -4.69 -34.95
CA ALA A 576 16.86 -5.61 -33.88
C ALA A 576 16.60 -7.04 -34.42
N PRO A 577 17.08 -8.11 -33.74
CA PRO A 577 16.91 -9.50 -34.16
C PRO A 577 15.47 -9.93 -34.47
N ALA A 578 14.47 -9.41 -33.76
CA ALA A 578 13.06 -9.68 -33.99
C ALA A 578 12.19 -8.46 -33.63
N PRO A 579 11.02 -8.25 -34.28
CA PRO A 579 10.06 -7.26 -33.82
C PRO A 579 9.46 -7.68 -32.47
N SER A 580 9.45 -6.77 -31.48
CA SER A 580 8.89 -7.04 -30.15
C SER A 580 8.24 -5.81 -29.52
N THR A 581 7.56 -6.00 -28.39
CA THR A 581 6.98 -4.88 -27.62
C THR A 581 8.07 -3.96 -27.08
N GLU A 582 9.16 -4.50 -26.50
CA GLU A 582 10.22 -3.68 -25.90
C GLU A 582 10.98 -2.85 -26.93
N THR A 583 11.27 -3.41 -28.11
CA THR A 583 11.88 -2.66 -29.22
C THR A 583 10.99 -1.51 -29.69
N ARG A 584 9.66 -1.70 -29.72
CA ARG A 584 8.70 -0.65 -30.07
C ARG A 584 8.51 0.40 -28.96
N LEU A 585 8.53 0.01 -27.69
CA LEU A 585 8.51 0.95 -26.55
C LEU A 585 9.78 1.82 -26.53
N ARG A 586 10.96 1.22 -26.80
CA ARG A 586 12.22 1.94 -26.92
C ARG A 586 12.25 2.90 -28.12
N GLU A 587 11.63 2.53 -29.24
CA GLU A 587 11.42 3.43 -30.39
C GLU A 587 10.54 4.62 -30.02
N ILE A 588 9.43 4.40 -29.29
CA ILE A 588 8.54 5.47 -28.82
C ILE A 588 9.30 6.45 -27.90
N ARG A 589 10.10 5.96 -26.94
CA ARG A 589 10.98 6.81 -26.10
C ARG A 589 11.94 7.63 -26.97
N ALA A 590 12.63 6.98 -27.91
CA ALA A 590 13.62 7.63 -28.76
C ALA A 590 13.00 8.74 -29.63
N ARG A 591 11.82 8.50 -30.23
CA ARG A 591 11.10 9.52 -31.02
C ARG A 591 10.61 10.70 -30.18
N LEU A 592 10.22 10.49 -28.93
CA LEU A 592 9.91 11.60 -28.02
C LEU A 592 11.18 12.39 -27.66
N GLU A 593 12.30 11.72 -27.39
CA GLU A 593 13.60 12.36 -27.11
C GLU A 593 14.23 13.07 -28.34
N THR A 594 13.84 12.74 -29.59
CA THR A 594 14.20 13.49 -30.81
C THR A 594 13.17 14.58 -31.20
N GLY A 595 12.05 14.71 -30.48
CA GLY A 595 10.98 15.68 -30.77
C GLY A 595 10.00 15.24 -31.87
N GLU A 596 10.07 14.00 -32.37
CA GLU A 596 9.15 13.41 -33.34
C GLU A 596 7.81 12.97 -32.71
N ALA A 597 7.20 13.81 -31.87
CA ALA A 597 6.03 13.47 -31.06
C ALA A 597 4.86 12.88 -31.88
N GLU A 598 4.60 13.41 -33.06
CA GLU A 598 3.59 12.89 -33.98
C GLU A 598 3.85 11.45 -34.46
N ALA A 599 5.12 11.09 -34.69
CA ALA A 599 5.50 9.72 -35.04
C ALA A 599 5.44 8.79 -33.82
N ALA A 600 5.83 9.28 -32.64
CA ALA A 600 5.68 8.56 -31.38
C ALA A 600 4.20 8.25 -31.05
N LEU A 601 3.30 9.23 -31.18
CA LEU A 601 1.86 9.03 -30.96
C LEU A 601 1.23 8.03 -31.94
N ARG A 602 1.64 8.03 -33.22
CA ARG A 602 1.21 6.99 -34.18
C ARG A 602 1.78 5.61 -33.81
N ALA A 603 3.03 5.55 -33.37
CA ALA A 603 3.67 4.30 -32.95
C ALA A 603 3.03 3.70 -31.69
N LEU A 604 2.61 4.56 -30.75
CA LEU A 604 1.93 4.22 -29.50
C LEU A 604 0.49 3.73 -29.74
N ARG A 605 -0.33 4.44 -30.53
CA ARG A 605 -1.71 4.00 -30.83
C ARG A 605 -1.75 2.61 -31.48
N ALA A 606 -0.84 2.35 -32.42
CA ALA A 606 -0.69 1.03 -33.05
C ALA A 606 -0.17 -0.07 -32.10
N LEU A 607 0.27 0.28 -30.88
CA LEU A 607 0.65 -0.64 -29.81
C LEU A 607 -0.52 -0.83 -28.81
N GLU A 608 -1.23 0.24 -28.45
CA GLU A 608 -2.49 0.18 -27.66
C GLU A 608 -3.55 -0.71 -28.32
N GLU A 609 -3.63 -0.72 -29.66
CA GLU A 609 -4.54 -1.59 -30.42
C GLU A 609 -4.18 -3.08 -30.35
N ARG A 610 -2.95 -3.42 -29.95
CA ARG A 610 -2.43 -4.81 -29.91
C ARG A 610 -2.25 -5.35 -28.49
N HIS A 611 -1.87 -4.48 -27.56
CA HIS A 611 -1.56 -4.80 -26.18
C HIS A 611 -2.27 -3.81 -25.23
N PRO A 612 -3.62 -3.80 -25.20
CA PRO A 612 -4.38 -2.84 -24.38
C PRO A 612 -4.20 -3.05 -22.87
N ASP A 613 -3.80 -4.26 -22.46
CA ASP A 613 -3.55 -4.68 -21.08
C ASP A 613 -2.10 -4.45 -20.60
N ASP A 614 -1.20 -4.05 -21.49
CA ASP A 614 0.21 -3.82 -21.15
C ASP A 614 0.37 -2.43 -20.49
N TRP A 615 0.62 -2.45 -19.18
CA TRP A 615 0.79 -1.26 -18.36
C TRP A 615 1.89 -0.32 -18.86
N ARG A 616 2.94 -0.84 -19.51
CA ARG A 616 4.02 -0.02 -20.06
C ARG A 616 3.50 0.90 -21.16
N VAL A 617 2.54 0.43 -21.96
CA VAL A 617 1.89 1.24 -23.01
C VAL A 617 1.14 2.41 -22.37
N VAL A 618 0.44 2.19 -21.26
CA VAL A 618 -0.24 3.25 -20.50
C VAL A 618 0.74 4.22 -19.83
N TRP A 619 1.86 3.74 -19.29
CA TRP A 619 2.96 4.60 -18.83
C TRP A 619 3.51 5.50 -19.96
N TYR A 620 3.79 4.91 -21.12
CA TYR A 620 4.28 5.64 -22.29
C TYR A 620 3.25 6.60 -22.88
N ARG A 621 1.94 6.34 -22.73
CA ARG A 621 0.88 7.32 -22.99
C ARG A 621 0.98 8.52 -22.05
N GLY A 622 1.21 8.30 -20.75
CA GLY A 622 1.43 9.40 -19.79
C GLY A 622 2.65 10.25 -20.13
N VAL A 623 3.78 9.61 -20.49
CA VAL A 623 5.01 10.30 -20.91
C VAL A 623 4.82 11.08 -22.21
N ALA A 624 4.15 10.49 -23.22
CA ALA A 624 3.85 11.16 -24.47
C ALA A 624 2.90 12.37 -24.25
N ALA A 625 1.89 12.21 -23.40
CA ALA A 625 0.93 13.27 -23.06
C ALA A 625 1.61 14.47 -22.35
N LEU A 626 2.55 14.22 -21.43
CA LEU A 626 3.39 15.29 -20.86
C LEU A 626 4.22 16.01 -21.93
N ALA A 627 4.81 15.26 -22.87
CA ALA A 627 5.62 15.82 -23.95
C ALA A 627 4.79 16.61 -25.00
N THR A 628 3.47 16.36 -25.11
CA THR A 628 2.57 17.08 -26.03
C THR A 628 1.64 18.08 -25.35
N GLY A 629 1.71 18.25 -24.03
CA GLY A 629 0.89 19.22 -23.28
C GLY A 629 -0.50 18.73 -22.86
N ASP A 630 -0.81 17.44 -23.01
CA ASP A 630 -2.05 16.82 -22.50
C ASP A 630 -1.88 16.46 -21.01
N HIS A 631 -1.94 17.47 -20.14
CA HIS A 631 -1.71 17.31 -18.71
C HIS A 631 -2.80 16.50 -17.99
N GLU A 632 -4.06 16.55 -18.46
CA GLU A 632 -5.15 15.76 -17.91
C GLU A 632 -5.05 14.28 -18.33
N GLY A 633 -4.78 14.01 -19.61
CA GLY A 633 -4.53 12.65 -20.11
C GLY A 633 -3.29 12.01 -19.50
N ALA A 634 -2.25 12.80 -19.22
CA ALA A 634 -1.09 12.36 -18.44
C ALA A 634 -1.47 11.97 -17.01
N ALA A 635 -2.17 12.84 -16.28
CA ALA A 635 -2.60 12.58 -14.90
C ALA A 635 -3.42 11.28 -14.80
N LEU A 636 -4.41 11.10 -15.68
CA LEU A 636 -5.26 9.90 -15.72
C LEU A 636 -4.46 8.63 -16.05
N ALA A 637 -3.46 8.71 -16.93
CA ALA A 637 -2.61 7.56 -17.25
C ALA A 637 -1.75 7.15 -16.04
N PHE A 638 -1.08 8.10 -15.38
CA PHE A 638 -0.24 7.78 -14.22
C PHE A 638 -1.05 7.40 -12.97
N ASP A 639 -2.28 7.88 -12.81
CA ASP A 639 -3.17 7.49 -11.70
C ASP A 639 -3.57 6.01 -11.81
N ALA A 640 -3.81 5.53 -13.04
CA ALA A 640 -4.06 4.11 -13.32
C ALA A 640 -2.82 3.23 -13.11
N ILE A 641 -1.61 3.74 -13.36
CA ILE A 641 -0.36 3.04 -13.00
C ILE A 641 -0.17 3.01 -11.48
N TYR A 642 -0.62 4.03 -10.73
CA TYR A 642 -0.56 4.02 -9.26
C TYR A 642 -1.59 3.06 -8.63
N ASP A 643 -2.76 2.88 -9.25
CA ASP A 643 -3.72 1.83 -8.86
C ASP A 643 -3.15 0.42 -9.09
N ALA A 644 -2.47 0.21 -10.21
CA ALA A 644 -1.77 -1.04 -10.49
C ALA A 644 -0.62 -1.28 -9.51
N PHE A 645 0.25 -0.28 -9.32
CA PHE A 645 1.52 -0.40 -8.61
C PHE A 645 1.61 0.56 -7.41
N PRO A 646 0.86 0.30 -6.33
CA PRO A 646 0.78 1.19 -5.17
C PRO A 646 2.07 1.29 -4.36
N GLY A 647 2.96 0.30 -4.47
CA GLY A 647 4.27 0.30 -3.82
C GLY A 647 5.28 1.20 -4.53
N GLU A 648 5.10 1.47 -5.83
CA GLU A 648 6.10 2.13 -6.67
C GLU A 648 6.25 3.62 -6.42
N ILE A 649 7.46 4.14 -6.68
CA ILE A 649 7.81 5.56 -6.51
C ILE A 649 7.62 6.33 -7.83
N ALA A 650 7.89 5.69 -8.97
CA ALA A 650 7.78 6.30 -10.30
C ALA A 650 6.40 6.92 -10.62
N PRO A 651 5.24 6.25 -10.41
CA PRO A 651 3.94 6.87 -10.67
C PRO A 651 3.64 8.03 -9.71
N LYS A 652 4.10 7.98 -8.45
CA LYS A 652 3.95 9.09 -7.49
C LYS A 652 4.74 10.32 -7.93
N LEU A 653 5.96 10.13 -8.45
CA LEU A 653 6.78 11.21 -9.02
C LEU A 653 6.11 11.83 -10.26
N ALA A 654 5.57 11.00 -11.16
CA ALA A 654 4.85 11.44 -12.35
C ALA A 654 3.54 12.19 -12.01
N LEU A 655 2.80 11.70 -11.01
CA LEU A 655 1.60 12.38 -10.49
C LEU A 655 1.93 13.71 -9.82
N GLY A 656 3.05 13.82 -9.08
CA GLY A 656 3.54 15.10 -8.55
C GLY A 656 3.79 16.14 -9.64
N LEU A 657 4.42 15.72 -10.75
CA LEU A 657 4.62 16.57 -11.93
C LEU A 657 3.29 16.97 -12.60
N CYS A 658 2.37 16.02 -12.80
CA CYS A 658 1.05 16.30 -13.35
C CYS A 658 0.25 17.28 -12.47
N ALA A 659 0.32 17.11 -11.15
CA ALA A 659 -0.32 17.98 -10.19
C ALA A 659 0.26 19.41 -10.19
N GLU A 660 1.59 19.55 -10.34
CA GLU A 660 2.25 20.86 -10.44
C GLU A 660 1.74 21.64 -11.67
N VAL A 661 1.72 21.00 -12.85
CA VAL A 661 1.31 21.65 -14.12
C VAL A 661 -0.20 21.90 -14.21
N LEU A 662 -1.02 21.11 -13.50
CA LEU A 662 -2.46 21.33 -13.31
C LEU A 662 -2.77 22.37 -12.21
N GLY A 663 -1.75 22.99 -11.59
CA GLY A 663 -1.91 24.00 -10.55
C GLY A 663 -2.40 23.47 -9.19
N GLN A 664 -2.40 22.15 -9.00
CA GLN A 664 -2.92 21.49 -7.79
C GLN A 664 -1.83 21.39 -6.71
N LEU A 665 -1.38 22.56 -6.22
CA LEU A 665 -0.19 22.68 -5.39
C LEU A 665 -0.20 21.78 -4.15
N ASP A 666 -1.33 21.64 -3.45
CA ASP A 666 -1.41 20.78 -2.25
C ASP A 666 -1.18 19.29 -2.61
N ASN A 667 -1.80 18.82 -3.69
CA ASN A 667 -1.60 17.45 -4.18
C ASN A 667 -0.17 17.22 -4.69
N ALA A 668 0.39 18.20 -5.41
CA ALA A 668 1.77 18.14 -5.91
C ALA A 668 2.79 18.08 -4.77
N ALA A 669 2.59 18.89 -3.73
CA ALA A 669 3.41 18.88 -2.53
C ALA A 669 3.34 17.52 -1.83
N GLU A 670 2.16 16.92 -1.69
CA GLU A 670 2.01 15.62 -1.06
C GLU A 670 2.68 14.49 -1.86
N TYR A 671 2.51 14.43 -3.18
CA TYR A 671 3.17 13.40 -4.01
C TYR A 671 4.70 13.55 -4.00
N TYR A 672 5.24 14.76 -4.17
CA TYR A 672 6.69 14.98 -4.07
C TYR A 672 7.23 14.73 -2.65
N ARG A 673 6.45 15.01 -1.59
CA ARG A 673 6.80 14.70 -0.20
C ARG A 673 6.85 13.19 0.04
N LEU A 674 5.88 12.42 -0.47
CA LEU A 674 5.88 10.96 -0.38
C LEU A 674 7.13 10.36 -1.03
N VAL A 675 7.44 10.76 -2.26
CA VAL A 675 8.66 10.35 -2.99
C VAL A 675 9.92 10.70 -2.19
N TRP A 676 10.13 11.98 -1.87
CA TRP A 676 11.35 12.45 -1.23
C TRP A 676 11.56 11.89 0.18
N SER A 677 10.48 11.67 0.94
CA SER A 677 10.58 11.06 2.27
C SER A 677 10.89 9.56 2.23
N THR A 678 10.50 8.86 1.16
CA THR A 678 10.71 7.41 1.02
C THR A 678 12.08 7.10 0.42
N ASP A 679 12.47 7.80 -0.65
CA ASP A 679 13.75 7.59 -1.34
C ASP A 679 14.39 8.91 -1.85
N PRO A 680 15.34 9.49 -1.08
CA PRO A 680 16.11 10.68 -1.45
C PRO A 680 17.05 10.54 -2.66
N SER A 681 17.08 9.41 -3.37
CA SER A 681 17.74 9.34 -4.68
C SER A 681 16.94 10.04 -5.80
N HIS A 682 15.61 10.17 -5.63
CA HIS A 682 14.73 10.90 -6.54
C HIS A 682 14.78 12.41 -6.27
N VAL A 683 15.91 13.03 -6.64
CA VAL A 683 16.20 14.44 -6.41
C VAL A 683 15.24 15.39 -7.14
N SER A 684 14.62 14.98 -8.26
CA SER A 684 13.55 15.76 -8.90
C SER A 684 12.40 16.08 -7.92
N ALA A 685 12.10 15.18 -6.97
CA ALA A 685 11.06 15.42 -5.97
C ALA A 685 11.45 16.51 -4.95
N ALA A 686 12.74 16.65 -4.60
CA ALA A 686 13.19 17.74 -3.73
C ALA A 686 12.99 19.10 -4.40
N PHE A 687 13.37 19.23 -5.68
CA PHE A 687 13.18 20.47 -6.43
C PHE A 687 11.70 20.77 -6.71
N GLY A 688 10.90 19.77 -7.08
CA GLY A 688 9.44 19.90 -7.26
C GLY A 688 8.73 20.33 -5.98
N LEU A 689 8.97 19.63 -4.85
CA LEU A 689 8.42 19.99 -3.54
C LEU A 689 8.81 21.41 -3.13
N ALA A 690 10.05 21.82 -3.38
CA ALA A 690 10.50 23.19 -3.10
C ALA A 690 9.82 24.23 -4.01
N ARG A 691 9.62 23.92 -5.29
CA ARG A 691 8.92 24.77 -6.28
C ARG A 691 7.48 25.02 -5.84
N VAL A 692 6.77 23.94 -5.55
CA VAL A 692 5.37 23.92 -5.14
C VAL A 692 5.17 24.61 -3.79
N ARG A 693 5.97 24.28 -2.77
CA ARG A 693 5.90 24.96 -1.46
C ARG A 693 6.15 26.46 -1.57
N PHE A 694 7.13 26.88 -2.37
CA PHE A 694 7.40 28.30 -2.56
C PHE A 694 6.25 29.02 -3.29
N ALA A 695 5.62 28.37 -4.28
CA ALA A 695 4.42 28.89 -4.97
C ALA A 695 3.20 28.98 -4.03
N ALA A 696 3.04 28.03 -3.10
CA ALA A 696 2.03 28.07 -2.04
C ALA A 696 2.37 29.02 -0.87
N GLY A 697 3.53 29.69 -0.91
CA GLY A 697 3.98 30.65 0.11
C GLY A 697 4.77 30.04 1.29
N ASP A 698 4.88 28.72 1.40
CA ASP A 698 5.74 28.03 2.38
C ASP A 698 7.22 28.11 1.98
N ARG A 699 7.80 29.29 2.15
CA ARG A 699 9.23 29.54 1.93
C ARG A 699 10.11 28.72 2.88
N ARG A 700 9.66 28.48 4.12
CA ARG A 700 10.48 27.80 5.13
C ARG A 700 10.59 26.31 4.84
N GLY A 701 9.49 25.64 4.50
CA GLY A 701 9.52 24.25 4.05
C GLY A 701 10.12 24.08 2.65
N ALA A 702 10.05 25.09 1.77
CA ALA A 702 10.78 25.06 0.49
C ALA A 702 12.30 25.10 0.69
N VAL A 703 12.79 26.02 1.53
CA VAL A 703 14.21 26.08 1.92
C VAL A 703 14.62 24.79 2.62
N GLY A 704 13.86 24.34 3.63
CA GLY A 704 14.15 23.11 4.37
C GLY A 704 14.23 21.85 3.49
N THR A 705 13.39 21.73 2.45
CA THR A 705 13.51 20.65 1.46
C THR A 705 14.84 20.74 0.69
N LEU A 706 15.18 21.90 0.13
CA LEU A 706 16.44 22.08 -0.62
C LEU A 706 17.67 21.86 0.27
N GLU A 707 17.57 22.20 1.55
CA GLU A 707 18.62 21.98 2.55
C GLU A 707 18.70 20.55 3.08
N SER A 708 17.71 19.70 2.78
CA SER A 708 17.74 18.26 3.07
C SER A 708 18.43 17.42 1.98
N VAL A 709 18.76 18.01 0.83
CA VAL A 709 19.55 17.34 -0.22
C VAL A 709 20.96 17.04 0.33
N PRO A 710 21.43 15.78 0.31
CA PRO A 710 22.69 15.39 0.95
C PRO A 710 23.91 15.84 0.15
N GLU A 711 25.04 16.03 0.84
CA GLU A 711 26.33 16.44 0.26
C GLU A 711 26.90 15.45 -0.77
N SER A 712 26.47 14.18 -0.72
CA SER A 712 26.81 13.16 -1.72
C SER A 712 26.04 13.29 -3.05
N SER A 713 25.04 14.17 -3.13
CA SER A 713 24.28 14.41 -4.37
C SER A 713 25.04 15.33 -5.32
N ILE A 714 25.12 14.94 -6.60
CA ILE A 714 25.64 15.80 -7.68
C ILE A 714 24.87 17.14 -7.83
N HIS A 715 23.64 17.20 -7.28
CA HIS A 715 22.80 18.39 -7.28
C HIS A 715 22.88 19.21 -5.98
N TYR A 716 23.70 18.82 -5.00
CA TYR A 716 23.87 19.52 -3.72
C TYR A 716 24.12 21.02 -3.89
N THR A 717 25.11 21.37 -4.70
CA THR A 717 25.44 22.78 -4.99
C THR A 717 24.28 23.53 -5.64
N ALA A 718 23.52 22.89 -6.54
CA ALA A 718 22.34 23.52 -7.15
C ALA A 718 21.21 23.73 -6.11
N ALA A 719 20.96 22.76 -5.24
CA ALA A 719 19.95 22.86 -4.19
C ALA A 719 20.31 23.96 -3.17
N ARG A 720 21.58 24.05 -2.76
CA ARG A 720 22.08 25.11 -1.88
C ARG A 720 22.02 26.50 -2.53
N VAL A 721 22.30 26.61 -3.83
CA VAL A 721 22.12 27.88 -4.58
C VAL A 721 20.63 28.27 -4.68
N ALA A 722 19.74 27.30 -4.92
CA ALA A 722 18.31 27.53 -4.91
C ALA A 722 17.79 27.95 -3.52
N ALA A 723 18.29 27.36 -2.44
CA ALA A 723 17.91 27.71 -1.06
C ALA A 723 18.34 29.14 -0.68
N VAL A 724 19.55 29.57 -1.08
CA VAL A 724 19.98 30.98 -0.94
C VAL A 724 19.01 31.92 -1.66
N ARG A 725 18.66 31.61 -2.91
CA ARG A 725 17.71 32.42 -3.70
C ARG A 725 16.31 32.42 -3.10
N ALA A 726 15.84 31.30 -2.55
CA ALA A 726 14.55 31.18 -1.89
C ALA A 726 14.43 32.06 -0.63
N ARG A 727 15.48 32.14 0.21
CA ARG A 727 15.51 33.02 1.39
C ARG A 727 15.29 34.50 1.03
N LEU A 728 15.95 34.94 -0.04
CA LEU A 728 16.06 36.35 -0.44
C LEU A 728 14.91 36.84 -1.34
N ARG A 729 14.62 36.10 -2.42
CA ARG A 729 13.87 36.64 -3.57
C ARG A 729 12.40 36.88 -3.25
N GLY A 730 11.87 37.97 -3.79
CA GLY A 730 10.48 38.40 -3.54
C GLY A 730 10.17 38.81 -2.11
N ARG A 731 11.16 39.06 -1.24
CA ARG A 731 10.92 39.88 -0.05
C ARG A 731 10.88 41.35 -0.42
N THR A 732 9.92 42.07 0.15
CA THR A 732 10.00 43.53 0.25
C THR A 732 10.77 43.90 1.51
N ALA A 733 11.91 44.57 1.34
CA ALA A 733 12.63 45.17 2.46
C ALA A 733 11.70 46.15 3.21
N THR A 734 11.28 45.74 4.41
CA THR A 734 10.38 46.45 5.31
C THR A 734 10.95 46.39 6.73
N ALA A 735 10.87 47.50 7.47
CA ALA A 735 11.61 47.66 8.73
C ALA A 735 11.29 46.59 9.79
N GLY A 736 10.06 46.07 9.82
CA GLY A 736 9.58 45.11 10.81
C GLY A 736 9.89 43.63 10.53
N ASP A 737 10.48 43.26 9.39
CA ASP A 737 10.79 41.86 9.05
C ASP A 737 12.07 41.39 9.76
N VAL A 738 11.98 41.20 11.08
CA VAL A 738 13.08 40.71 11.93
C VAL A 738 13.62 39.34 11.47
N PRO A 739 12.78 38.35 11.09
CA PRO A 739 13.28 37.07 10.57
C PRO A 739 14.11 37.18 9.29
N PHE A 740 14.01 38.28 8.53
CA PHE A 740 14.85 38.47 7.34
C PHE A 740 16.33 38.63 7.69
N LEU A 741 16.67 39.15 8.88
CA LEU A 741 18.08 39.26 9.29
C LEU A 741 18.71 37.88 9.47
N ASP A 742 17.97 36.93 10.04
CA ASP A 742 18.43 35.55 10.21
C ASP A 742 18.54 34.83 8.86
N ASP A 743 17.57 35.03 7.96
CA ASP A 743 17.62 34.53 6.58
C ASP A 743 18.79 35.13 5.77
N LEU A 744 19.13 36.41 5.97
CA LEU A 744 20.30 37.06 5.36
C LEU A 744 21.61 36.47 5.89
N SER A 745 21.75 36.28 7.20
CA SER A 745 22.92 35.65 7.81
C SER A 745 23.08 34.19 7.39
N ALA A 746 21.99 33.42 7.32
CA ALA A 746 22.01 32.04 6.82
C ALA A 746 22.38 31.98 5.33
N ALA A 747 21.84 32.88 4.50
CA ALA A 747 22.21 32.98 3.08
C ALA A 747 23.70 33.33 2.89
N ALA A 748 24.25 34.25 3.69
CA ALA A 748 25.66 34.61 3.65
C ALA A 748 26.58 33.43 4.05
N GLY A 749 26.33 32.79 5.20
CA GLY A 749 27.12 31.64 5.65
C GLY A 749 27.07 30.46 4.67
N GLN A 750 25.97 30.30 3.93
CA GLN A 750 25.84 29.28 2.88
C GLN A 750 26.63 29.63 1.61
N VAL A 751 26.71 30.91 1.22
CA VAL A 751 27.58 31.38 0.11
C VAL A 751 29.07 31.30 0.48
N GLU A 752 29.40 31.42 1.77
CA GLU A 752 30.76 31.15 2.29
C GLU A 752 31.07 29.65 2.27
N ALA A 753 30.20 28.79 2.83
CA ALA A 753 30.40 27.34 2.86
C ALA A 753 30.54 26.71 1.46
N LEU A 754 29.79 27.21 0.46
CA LEU A 754 29.85 26.70 -0.91
C LEU A 754 31.22 26.87 -1.63
N GLU A 755 32.13 27.68 -1.09
CA GLU A 755 33.53 27.73 -1.57
C GLU A 755 34.22 26.37 -1.43
N ALA A 756 33.98 25.63 -0.34
CA ALA A 756 34.57 24.31 -0.11
C ALA A 756 34.03 23.23 -1.08
N TYR A 757 32.85 23.45 -1.66
CA TYR A 757 32.18 22.52 -2.58
C TYR A 757 32.37 22.92 -4.06
N GLY A 758 33.41 23.70 -4.36
CA GLY A 758 33.82 24.01 -5.74
C GLY A 758 32.86 24.92 -6.51
N LEU A 759 32.07 25.76 -5.83
CA LEU A 759 31.22 26.74 -6.49
C LEU A 759 32.07 27.70 -7.34
N ASP A 760 31.73 27.81 -8.64
CA ASP A 760 32.39 28.71 -9.58
C ASP A 760 32.50 30.16 -9.03
N PRO A 761 33.68 30.81 -9.14
CA PRO A 761 33.89 32.15 -8.58
C PRO A 761 32.92 33.23 -9.09
N ALA A 762 32.45 33.14 -10.34
CA ALA A 762 31.48 34.10 -10.87
C ALA A 762 30.08 33.82 -10.30
N ARG A 763 29.65 32.56 -10.23
CA ARG A 763 28.41 32.17 -9.53
C ARG A 763 28.42 32.55 -8.04
N ARG A 764 29.57 32.44 -7.37
CA ARG A 764 29.74 32.91 -5.98
C ARG A 764 29.56 34.42 -5.87
N GLU A 765 30.31 35.22 -6.64
CA GLU A 765 30.23 36.68 -6.57
C GLU A 765 28.87 37.24 -7.04
N GLN A 766 28.16 36.53 -7.93
CA GLN A 766 26.75 36.80 -8.24
C GLN A 766 25.85 36.63 -7.00
N LEU A 767 25.96 35.51 -6.28
CA LEU A 767 25.18 35.25 -5.07
C LEU A 767 25.57 36.19 -3.91
N SER A 768 26.85 36.54 -3.80
CA SER A 768 27.32 37.59 -2.89
C SER A 768 26.63 38.92 -3.18
N ALA A 769 26.48 39.29 -4.46
CA ALA A 769 25.73 40.48 -4.85
C ALA A 769 24.23 40.36 -4.57
N GLU A 770 23.59 39.20 -4.79
CA GLU A 770 22.18 38.96 -4.40
C GLU A 770 21.99 39.18 -2.89
N VAL A 771 22.86 38.60 -2.04
CA VAL A 771 22.83 38.74 -0.56
C VAL A 771 23.07 40.19 -0.12
N LEU A 772 24.14 40.83 -0.60
CA LEU A 772 24.53 42.18 -0.17
C LEU A 772 23.54 43.25 -0.67
N GLY A 773 22.92 43.05 -1.84
CA GLY A 773 21.88 43.92 -2.37
C GLY A 773 20.60 43.86 -1.55
N CYS A 774 20.15 42.65 -1.20
CA CYS A 774 19.02 42.44 -0.30
C CYS A 774 19.27 43.03 1.10
N ALA A 775 20.48 42.84 1.65
CA ALA A 775 20.88 43.45 2.92
C ALA A 775 20.91 44.98 2.85
N LEU A 776 21.39 45.56 1.74
CA LEU A 776 21.43 47.01 1.55
C LEU A 776 20.01 47.60 1.53
N ASP A 777 19.09 46.99 0.80
CA ASP A 777 17.69 47.42 0.77
C ASP A 777 17.01 47.26 2.14
N TRP A 778 17.34 46.22 2.92
CA TRP A 778 16.85 46.06 4.31
C TRP A 778 17.42 47.12 5.27
N VAL A 779 18.69 47.49 5.15
CA VAL A 779 19.26 48.60 5.93
C VAL A 779 18.61 49.94 5.52
N LEU A 780 18.43 50.18 4.22
CA LEU A 780 17.79 51.39 3.68
C LEU A 780 16.29 51.48 4.04
N SER A 781 15.61 50.36 4.30
CA SER A 781 14.21 50.36 4.78
C SER A 781 14.07 50.70 6.27
N GLY A 782 15.19 50.84 6.99
CA GLY A 782 15.22 51.13 8.43
C GLY A 782 15.36 49.91 9.34
N GLY A 783 15.52 48.69 8.78
CA GLY A 783 15.57 47.43 9.55
C GLY A 783 16.64 47.38 10.65
N ARG A 784 17.70 48.19 10.54
CA ARG A 784 18.71 48.40 11.59
C ARG A 784 18.11 48.82 12.94
N GLY A 785 17.00 49.56 12.95
CA GLY A 785 16.30 49.98 14.18
C GLY A 785 15.49 48.88 14.87
N SER A 786 15.26 47.75 14.18
CA SER A 786 14.45 46.61 14.67
C SER A 786 15.30 45.39 15.02
N ALA A 787 16.61 45.44 14.81
CA ALA A 787 17.52 44.35 15.14
C ALA A 787 17.88 44.35 16.64
N PRO A 788 17.84 43.20 17.33
CA PRO A 788 18.26 43.12 18.73
C PRO A 788 19.76 43.43 18.85
N ALA A 789 20.11 44.20 19.89
CA ALA A 789 21.49 44.55 20.20
C ALA A 789 22.35 43.29 20.36
N PRO A 790 23.61 43.29 19.87
CA PRO A 790 24.49 42.14 20.02
C PRO A 790 24.78 41.86 21.49
N LEU A 791 24.74 40.59 21.88
CA LEU A 791 25.19 40.15 23.21
C LEU A 791 26.69 40.48 23.36
N PRO A 792 27.15 40.93 24.54
CA PRO A 792 28.55 41.25 24.76
C PRO A 792 29.40 39.98 24.70
N ALA A 793 30.42 39.99 23.84
CA ALA A 793 31.43 38.93 23.80
C ALA A 793 32.29 38.94 25.09
N PRO A 794 32.80 37.78 25.54
CA PRO A 794 33.72 37.74 26.68
C PRO A 794 35.02 38.49 26.33
N ALA A 795 35.32 39.54 27.09
CA ALA A 795 36.41 40.46 26.77
C ALA A 795 37.79 39.84 27.00
N GLY A 796 38.53 39.59 25.91
CA GLY A 796 39.97 39.39 25.96
C GLY A 796 40.72 40.71 26.22
N PRO A 797 41.80 40.73 27.01
CA PRO A 797 42.53 41.94 27.31
C PRO A 797 43.39 42.41 26.12
N GLY A 798 42.83 43.27 25.26
CA GLY A 798 43.59 43.87 24.15
C GLY A 798 42.82 44.88 23.29
N ASP A 799 41.55 44.63 22.96
CA ASP A 799 40.85 45.43 21.95
C ASP A 799 40.27 46.76 22.46
N SER A 800 40.69 47.85 21.83
CA SER A 800 40.27 49.21 22.15
C SER A 800 39.06 49.67 21.32
N GLY A 801 37.86 49.54 21.89
CA GLY A 801 36.77 50.51 21.66
C GLY A 801 36.08 50.55 20.29
N ALA A 802 36.29 49.57 19.41
CA ALA A 802 35.46 49.43 18.21
C ALA A 802 34.09 48.83 18.56
N ALA A 803 32.99 49.50 18.20
CA ALA A 803 31.65 48.93 18.36
C ALA A 803 31.48 47.71 17.44
N GLY A 804 31.28 46.53 18.03
CA GLY A 804 31.17 45.25 17.32
C GLY A 804 29.94 45.13 16.42
N GLY A 805 29.98 45.77 15.26
CA GLY A 805 28.94 45.68 14.24
C GLY A 805 28.87 44.30 13.62
N ARG A 806 27.65 43.77 13.42
CA ARG A 806 27.43 42.53 12.68
C ARG A 806 28.01 42.66 11.26
N THR A 807 28.67 41.61 10.77
CA THR A 807 29.22 41.53 9.42
C THR A 807 28.44 40.52 8.56
N LEU A 808 28.52 40.69 7.24
CA LEU A 808 27.88 39.84 6.23
C LEU A 808 28.81 39.76 5.02
N LEU A 809 29.30 38.56 4.65
CA LEU A 809 30.27 38.36 3.55
C LEU A 809 31.50 39.29 3.68
N GLY A 810 32.09 39.34 4.87
CA GLY A 810 33.21 40.22 5.21
C GLY A 810 32.91 41.73 5.20
N SER A 811 31.67 42.15 4.96
CA SER A 811 31.25 43.56 4.89
C SER A 811 30.49 43.96 6.16
N GLY A 812 30.69 45.17 6.67
CA GLY A 812 29.89 45.69 7.79
C GLY A 812 28.43 45.88 7.39
N LEU A 813 27.48 45.51 8.26
CA LEU A 813 26.03 45.59 8.00
C LEU A 813 25.50 47.04 8.11
N ASP A 814 26.08 47.98 7.37
CA ASP A 814 25.58 49.34 7.10
C ASP A 814 25.56 49.62 5.61
N GLU A 815 24.83 50.68 5.24
CA GLU A 815 24.83 51.28 3.90
C GLU A 815 26.24 51.53 3.33
N ARG A 816 27.25 51.81 4.17
CA ARG A 816 28.64 52.02 3.72
C ARG A 816 29.37 50.70 3.47
N GLY A 817 29.35 49.77 4.44
CA GLY A 817 29.99 48.46 4.31
C GLY A 817 29.39 47.62 3.18
N LEU A 818 28.06 47.51 3.12
CA LEU A 818 27.35 46.74 2.10
C LEU A 818 27.57 47.30 0.69
N ARG A 819 27.66 48.63 0.53
CA ARG A 819 28.05 49.26 -0.75
C ARG A 819 29.47 48.92 -1.18
N PHE A 820 30.45 48.94 -0.27
CA PHE A 820 31.81 48.50 -0.59
C PHE A 820 31.85 47.00 -0.95
N GLY A 821 31.05 46.17 -0.28
CA GLY A 821 30.86 44.76 -0.64
C GLY A 821 30.32 44.58 -2.07
N LEU A 822 29.26 45.31 -2.43
CA LEU A 822 28.69 45.31 -3.78
C LEU A 822 29.66 45.82 -4.84
N GLU A 823 30.38 46.92 -4.58
CA GLU A 823 31.43 47.41 -5.47
C GLU A 823 32.51 46.35 -5.69
N ARG A 824 32.99 45.70 -4.62
CA ARG A 824 33.96 44.60 -4.69
C ARG A 824 33.44 43.43 -5.52
N ALA A 825 32.23 42.94 -5.25
CA ALA A 825 31.64 41.81 -5.96
C ALA A 825 31.51 42.09 -7.46
N TYR A 826 30.94 43.24 -7.85
CA TYR A 826 30.83 43.63 -9.26
C TYR A 826 32.21 43.87 -9.92
N ARG A 827 33.22 44.38 -9.20
CA ARG A 827 34.61 44.44 -9.70
C ARG A 827 35.30 43.08 -9.82
N THR A 828 34.89 42.05 -9.08
CA THR A 828 35.34 40.66 -9.32
C THR A 828 34.63 40.07 -10.53
N LEU A 829 33.31 40.21 -10.63
CA LEU A 829 32.54 39.75 -11.79
C LEU A 829 33.08 40.36 -13.10
N ALA A 830 33.36 41.67 -13.14
CA ALA A 830 33.94 42.33 -14.30
C ALA A 830 35.31 41.75 -14.73
N ARG A 831 36.09 41.19 -13.80
CA ARG A 831 37.37 40.52 -14.10
C ARG A 831 37.17 39.09 -14.64
N LEU A 832 36.08 38.42 -14.26
CA LEU A 832 35.69 37.08 -14.70
C LEU A 832 34.84 37.08 -15.98
N ALA A 833 34.23 38.22 -16.32
CA ALA A 833 33.41 38.44 -17.51
C ALA A 833 34.11 38.01 -18.80
N ARG A 834 33.39 37.27 -19.65
CA ARG A 834 33.87 36.68 -20.90
C ARG A 834 33.78 37.64 -22.08
N SER A 835 32.82 38.56 -22.09
CA SER A 835 32.68 39.58 -23.15
C SER A 835 33.10 40.98 -22.69
N GLY A 836 33.45 41.85 -23.65
CA GLY A 836 33.75 43.25 -23.37
C GLY A 836 32.53 44.04 -22.89
N GLU A 837 31.35 43.74 -23.42
CA GLU A 837 30.09 44.39 -23.08
C GLU A 837 29.63 44.02 -21.66
N GLU A 838 29.70 42.72 -21.32
CA GLU A 838 29.44 42.20 -19.97
C GLU A 838 30.36 42.88 -18.94
N ARG A 839 31.65 43.00 -19.26
CA ARG A 839 32.63 43.71 -18.42
C ARG A 839 32.29 45.18 -18.22
N ILE A 840 31.81 45.87 -19.24
CA ILE A 840 31.43 47.30 -19.15
C ILE A 840 30.21 47.46 -18.24
N ASP A 841 29.13 46.68 -18.44
CA ASP A 841 27.93 46.74 -17.61
C ASP A 841 28.23 46.40 -16.12
N LEU A 842 29.09 45.40 -15.87
CA LEU A 842 29.53 45.07 -14.51
C LEU A 842 30.39 46.18 -13.87
N VAL A 843 31.18 46.93 -14.63
CA VAL A 843 31.89 48.12 -14.13
C VAL A 843 30.93 49.29 -13.89
N GLU A 844 29.92 49.50 -14.72
CA GLU A 844 28.87 50.50 -14.48
C GLU A 844 28.03 50.17 -13.24
N ARG A 845 27.69 48.89 -13.01
CA ARG A 845 27.10 48.41 -11.75
C ARG A 845 28.00 48.71 -10.56
N ALA A 846 29.28 48.31 -10.59
CA ALA A 846 30.22 48.58 -9.50
C ALA A 846 30.31 50.09 -9.16
N ASN A 847 30.37 50.95 -10.19
CA ASN A 847 30.46 52.39 -10.01
C ASN A 847 29.18 53.02 -9.43
N ARG A 848 28.00 52.41 -9.61
CA ARG A 848 26.73 52.87 -8.99
C ARG A 848 26.67 52.60 -7.48
N TYR A 849 27.27 51.51 -7.00
CA TYR A 849 27.31 51.18 -5.58
C TYR A 849 28.48 51.84 -4.82
N ARG A 850 29.48 52.39 -5.52
CA ARG A 850 30.66 53.05 -4.91
C ARG A 850 30.27 54.11 -3.87
N PRO A 851 30.66 53.99 -2.58
CA PRO A 851 30.39 55.00 -1.57
C PRO A 851 30.94 56.38 -1.92
N ARG A 852 30.18 57.44 -1.66
CA ARG A 852 30.66 58.82 -1.74
C ARG A 852 31.65 59.12 -0.62
N THR A 853 32.94 59.02 -0.91
CA THR A 853 33.98 59.69 -0.15
C THR A 853 33.87 61.20 -0.40
N TRP A 854 33.59 61.98 0.63
CA TRP A 854 33.88 63.41 0.61
C TRP A 854 35.40 63.60 0.56
N VAL A 855 35.85 64.54 -0.26
CA VAL A 855 37.23 64.99 -0.45
C VAL A 855 37.21 66.51 -0.39
#